data_AF-A0A7X9G9H1-F1
#
_entry.id   AF-A0A7X9G9H1-F1
#
_cell.length_a   1.000
_cell.length_b   1.000
_cell.length_c   1.000
_cell.angle_alpha   90.00
_cell.angle_beta   90.00
_cell.angle_gamma   90.00
#
_symmetry.space_group_name_H-M   'P 1'
#
loop_
_entity.id
_entity.type
_entity.pdbx_description
1 polymer ?
#
loop_
_entity_poly.entity_id
_entity_poly.type
_entity_poly.pdbx_seq_one_letter_code
_entity_poly.pdbx_strand_id
1 'polypeptide(L)'
;MKKRPDDNQRGSALLLTLGILSLVLILAMSFAFTARTNRQVAKVNADQVKARLLAESGWQRARAAMEWQFGITTYDNTTNTFAKTGTYYYPPVDGRLGFSDAVKMTRNVYEQRYIAMPATDDSAESFNRLGAILSQRSALVADLTPNLGTARFQTVLDDSGDVVGRLGFLVLEEGGKFDINQLVSPNANPNGNIPFVQPGAGNLYEQLAKFDQTFNAANDFYYNILGNYSVASYAENATKRLGLCIQELDVINNSFVTGRPQGFATTRAEWFSYDHLKRELGTTFTDKYLAYRFFSGKDIEAYWDVDPAAAYSSSVERQRFDITGFEWRDAMLGSYYDSTNKPNPNNSGWQFRDATGGPSAGTPGASAYARALVAALINDVQRPAFWDGSTPPQPAQVNRVEQSTLTFPGGFGIPALRSMTGSYTTLNQQVAANLVDYSDSDSWATVPSTVTWAAVPTTEIDYCGNEKVPYFNEVACRILVDKAMTETPPPGSGVYTYTYRLRLVPSVEMVNIFEENLTTGDCRVQIKGRWEFEADGAPVASADFDIPFDFSGLTVQAASYEVYPFSEDITVNPSALLHQVVDRPIDYVNPQYKISIAAVYMVSGTSGDIDKISDVALWNATTPVVECVIPITSSGQQIFYHNLEAKDPRCNHRSEHWTLNDTCSGGGCSMPAAGFHTTDHCFTLNDDNNNFAPNHDGTTEDKELGVTFAGTKKTFSTAFIRNAPMETLWELGAIHRGEPYRTINLNKFSATVGGYAAGDALILDQVKIGPAKFCRGKFNPNARNPQAIADLLSGIDATAYDNMTTVGGPVAAGSIVFAGTPSQYRGQFVDSALSGLVTAAADDRTAEAYIGKTAHLLSTRHDAYTVIIVAQAMRDLTSDGVSWTNGPESATPDPILKTLINPTEYTYTPIPPPALPSATRYCSILATQVMMAHVVRDAWKNEYEIVQFRYLED
;
A
#
# COMPACT_ATOMS: atom_id res chain seq x y z
N MET A 1 7.29 113.91 -47.99
CA MET A 1 6.89 114.86 -46.93
C MET A 1 5.87 114.18 -46.03
N LYS A 2 6.17 114.09 -44.72
CA LYS A 2 5.31 113.79 -43.55
C LYS A 2 4.58 112.43 -43.42
N LYS A 3 4.99 111.72 -42.36
CA LYS A 3 4.41 110.54 -41.67
C LYS A 3 2.89 110.65 -41.48
N ARG A 4 2.15 109.58 -41.80
CA ARG A 4 0.82 109.27 -41.25
C ARG A 4 0.97 108.13 -40.22
N PRO A 5 0.39 108.22 -39.02
CA PRO A 5 0.29 107.10 -38.10
C PRO A 5 -0.91 106.22 -38.49
N ASP A 6 -0.68 104.93 -38.68
CA ASP A 6 -1.74 103.94 -38.98
C ASP A 6 -2.42 103.47 -37.68
N ASP A 7 -3.70 103.79 -37.52
CA ASP A 7 -4.55 103.39 -36.38
C ASP A 7 -5.05 101.92 -36.46
N ASN A 8 -4.62 101.13 -37.46
CA ASN A 8 -5.12 99.76 -37.70
C ASN A 8 -4.30 98.61 -37.08
N GLN A 9 -3.24 98.88 -36.30
CA GLN A 9 -2.40 97.82 -35.70
C GLN A 9 -2.64 97.55 -34.20
N ARG A 10 -3.57 98.27 -33.55
CA ARG A 10 -3.83 98.09 -32.10
C ARG A 10 -4.73 96.90 -31.77
N GLY A 11 -5.58 96.45 -32.69
CA GLY A 11 -6.46 95.29 -32.47
C GLY A 11 -5.77 93.93 -32.63
N SER A 12 -4.84 93.79 -33.59
CA SER A 12 -4.15 92.53 -33.86
C SER A 12 -3.16 92.12 -32.77
N ALA A 13 -2.41 93.09 -32.21
CA ALA A 13 -1.49 92.82 -31.10
C ALA A 13 -2.23 92.38 -29.82
N LEU A 14 -3.43 92.93 -29.57
CA LEU A 14 -4.27 92.55 -28.43
C LEU A 14 -4.87 91.15 -28.61
N LEU A 15 -5.35 90.83 -29.82
CA LEU A 15 -5.85 89.48 -30.15
C LEU A 15 -4.74 88.42 -30.09
N LEU A 16 -3.52 88.75 -30.52
CA LEU A 16 -2.38 87.83 -30.48
C LEU A 16 -1.88 87.59 -29.05
N THR A 17 -1.88 88.62 -28.19
CA THR A 17 -1.57 88.47 -26.77
C THR A 17 -2.65 87.69 -26.01
N LEU A 18 -3.94 87.93 -26.28
CA LEU A 18 -5.05 87.12 -25.74
C LEU A 18 -5.01 85.67 -26.24
N GLY A 19 -4.66 85.45 -27.51
CA GLY A 19 -4.46 84.12 -28.08
C GLY A 19 -3.31 83.35 -27.42
N ILE A 20 -2.18 84.02 -27.16
CA ILE A 20 -1.05 83.41 -26.44
C ILE A 20 -1.40 83.17 -24.97
N LEU A 21 -2.04 84.13 -24.28
CA LEU A 21 -2.45 83.98 -22.88
C LEU A 21 -3.45 82.85 -22.67
N SER A 22 -4.44 82.72 -23.56
CA SER A 22 -5.40 81.60 -23.51
C SER A 22 -4.74 80.25 -23.76
N LEU A 23 -3.77 80.18 -24.68
CA LEU A 23 -3.01 78.96 -24.95
C LEU A 23 -2.12 78.57 -23.76
N VAL A 24 -1.49 79.54 -23.10
CA VAL A 24 -0.71 79.35 -21.86
C VAL A 24 -1.62 78.92 -20.70
N LEU A 25 -2.83 79.48 -20.57
CA LEU A 25 -3.80 79.09 -19.55
C LEU A 25 -4.28 77.65 -19.75
N ILE A 26 -4.57 77.24 -20.99
CA ILE A 26 -4.96 75.86 -21.32
C ILE A 26 -3.81 74.89 -21.01
N LEU A 27 -2.57 75.26 -21.35
CA LEU A 27 -1.38 74.46 -21.02
C LEU A 27 -1.20 74.30 -19.50
N ALA A 28 -1.35 75.40 -18.74
CA ALA A 28 -1.25 75.39 -17.28
C ALA A 28 -2.36 74.54 -16.63
N MET A 29 -3.62 74.65 -17.11
CA MET A 29 -4.71 73.80 -16.66
C MET A 29 -4.50 72.33 -17.01
N SER A 30 -3.96 72.03 -18.19
CA SER A 30 -3.59 70.67 -18.59
C SER A 30 -2.53 70.09 -17.65
N PHE A 31 -1.47 70.86 -17.31
CA PHE A 31 -0.47 70.39 -16.35
C PHE A 31 -1.03 70.23 -14.93
N ALA A 32 -1.90 71.13 -14.47
CA ALA A 32 -2.54 71.02 -13.17
C ALA A 32 -3.48 69.80 -13.11
N PHE A 33 -4.23 69.53 -14.17
CA PHE A 33 -5.06 68.33 -14.29
C PHE A 33 -4.20 67.07 -14.31
N THR A 34 -3.16 67.01 -15.16
CA THR A 34 -2.22 65.87 -15.20
C THR A 34 -1.53 65.65 -13.86
N ALA A 35 -1.11 66.71 -13.15
CA ALA A 35 -0.49 66.60 -11.83
C ALA A 35 -1.48 66.08 -10.77
N ARG A 36 -2.74 66.55 -10.80
CA ARG A 36 -3.80 66.06 -9.91
C ARG A 36 -4.13 64.59 -10.18
N THR A 37 -4.27 64.21 -11.45
CA THR A 37 -4.50 62.83 -11.88
C THR A 37 -3.32 61.94 -11.49
N ASN A 38 -2.08 62.35 -11.74
CA ASN A 38 -0.89 61.61 -11.34
C ASN A 38 -0.80 61.45 -9.82
N ARG A 39 -1.17 62.47 -9.04
CA ARG A 39 -1.24 62.38 -7.58
C ARG A 39 -2.32 61.40 -7.12
N GLN A 40 -3.48 61.38 -7.78
CA GLN A 40 -4.53 60.41 -7.49
C GLN A 40 -4.11 58.98 -7.85
N VAL A 41 -3.53 58.77 -9.03
CA VAL A 41 -2.99 57.47 -9.47
C VAL A 41 -1.89 56.99 -8.52
N ALA A 42 -0.95 57.86 -8.14
CA ALA A 42 0.09 57.52 -7.17
C ALA A 42 -0.49 57.12 -5.81
N LYS A 43 -1.56 57.79 -5.37
CA LYS A 43 -2.25 57.44 -4.12
C LYS A 43 -2.93 56.06 -4.21
N VAL A 44 -3.67 55.80 -5.28
CA VAL A 44 -4.33 54.50 -5.50
C VAL A 44 -3.29 53.37 -5.56
N ASN A 45 -2.18 53.58 -6.28
CA ASN A 45 -1.09 52.61 -6.34
C ASN A 45 -0.47 52.37 -4.95
N ALA A 46 -0.28 53.43 -4.15
CA ALA A 46 0.23 53.29 -2.79
C ALA A 46 -0.73 52.48 -1.90
N ASP A 47 -2.04 52.74 -2.00
CA ASP A 47 -3.07 52.02 -1.24
C ASP A 47 -3.15 50.54 -1.67
N GLN A 48 -3.01 50.24 -2.96
CA GLN A 48 -2.92 48.86 -3.48
C GLN A 48 -1.66 48.14 -2.99
N VAL A 49 -0.49 48.78 -3.05
CA VAL A 49 0.76 48.21 -2.51
C VAL A 49 0.64 47.95 -1.02
N LYS A 50 -0.01 48.85 -0.26
CA LYS A 50 -0.30 48.67 1.16
C LYS A 50 -1.17 47.43 1.41
N ALA A 51 -2.27 47.26 0.67
CA ALA A 51 -3.12 46.08 0.77
C ALA A 51 -2.37 44.79 0.40
N ARG A 52 -1.51 44.82 -0.62
CA ARG A 52 -0.67 43.68 -1.01
C ARG A 52 0.35 43.30 0.06
N LEU A 53 1.07 44.26 0.62
CA LEU A 53 2.01 44.00 1.73
C LEU A 53 1.30 43.44 2.95
N LEU A 54 0.07 43.90 3.24
CA LEU A 54 -0.76 43.31 4.30
C LEU A 54 -1.19 41.86 3.97
N ALA A 55 -1.51 41.55 2.71
CA ALA A 55 -1.82 40.18 2.29
C ALA A 55 -0.60 39.26 2.41
N GLU A 56 0.57 39.69 1.94
CA GLU A 56 1.84 38.96 2.07
C GLU A 56 2.20 38.75 3.56
N SER A 57 1.99 39.76 4.40
CA SER A 57 2.15 39.62 5.87
C SER A 57 1.16 38.62 6.46
N GLY A 58 -0.11 38.65 6.03
CA GLY A 58 -1.12 37.67 6.42
C GLY A 58 -0.71 36.24 6.08
N TRP A 59 -0.07 36.02 4.93
CA TRP A 59 0.45 34.71 4.53
C TRP A 59 1.59 34.25 5.43
N GLN A 60 2.56 35.12 5.70
CA GLN A 60 3.66 34.78 6.61
C GLN A 60 3.12 34.41 8.00
N ARG A 61 2.09 35.10 8.49
CA ARG A 61 1.42 34.77 9.77
C ARG A 61 0.68 33.45 9.72
N ALA A 62 -0.10 33.19 8.67
CA ALA A 62 -0.84 31.93 8.50
C ALA A 62 0.12 30.74 8.44
N ARG A 63 1.18 30.85 7.62
CA ARG A 63 2.25 29.87 7.53
C ARG A 63 2.95 29.65 8.87
N ALA A 64 3.34 30.72 9.56
CA ALA A 64 4.00 30.62 10.86
C ALA A 64 3.10 29.96 11.91
N ALA A 65 1.79 30.26 11.91
CA ALA A 65 0.83 29.60 12.80
C ALA A 65 0.69 28.10 12.50
N MET A 66 0.65 27.73 11.22
CA MET A 66 0.67 26.32 10.81
C MET A 66 1.97 25.65 11.26
N GLU A 67 3.14 26.19 10.89
CA GLU A 67 4.45 25.67 11.30
C GLU A 67 4.58 25.54 12.83
N TRP A 68 4.10 26.54 13.57
CA TRP A 68 4.09 26.57 15.04
C TRP A 68 3.25 25.45 15.62
N GLN A 69 2.00 25.28 15.18
CA GLN A 69 1.08 24.32 15.79
C GLN A 69 1.37 22.87 15.36
N PHE A 70 1.97 22.68 14.18
CA PHE A 70 2.49 21.38 13.74
C PHE A 70 3.82 21.01 14.42
N GLY A 71 4.48 21.95 15.10
CA GLY A 71 5.64 21.71 15.97
C GLY A 71 5.27 21.79 17.46
N ILE A 72 6.07 21.20 18.34
CA ILE A 72 6.26 21.79 19.67
C ILE A 72 7.58 22.54 19.60
N THR A 73 7.54 23.85 19.87
CA THR A 73 8.76 24.62 20.04
C THR A 73 9.01 24.76 21.53
N THR A 74 10.00 24.05 22.06
CA THR A 74 10.49 24.33 23.41
C THR A 74 11.49 25.47 23.29
N TYR A 75 11.23 26.58 23.97
CA TYR A 75 12.23 27.64 24.07
C TYR A 75 13.34 27.17 25.02
N ASP A 76 14.55 26.96 24.51
CA ASP A 76 15.70 26.66 25.35
C ASP A 76 16.23 27.98 25.94
N ASN A 77 15.91 28.22 27.21
CA ASN A 77 16.30 29.40 27.97
C ASN A 77 17.83 29.53 28.12
N THR A 78 18.58 28.46 27.85
CA THR A 78 20.04 28.39 28.02
C THR A 78 20.79 28.86 26.78
N THR A 79 20.25 28.58 25.60
CA THR A 79 20.84 28.95 24.31
C THR A 79 20.11 30.09 23.62
N ASN A 80 18.97 30.55 24.16
CA ASN A 80 18.03 31.47 23.50
C ASN A 80 17.59 30.97 22.12
N THR A 81 17.60 29.66 21.89
CA THR A 81 17.17 29.07 20.62
C THR A 81 15.88 28.30 20.80
N PHE A 82 15.02 28.41 19.79
CA PHE A 82 13.82 27.60 19.66
C PHE A 82 14.21 26.18 19.22
N ALA A 83 13.98 25.18 20.07
CA ALA A 83 14.15 23.78 19.72
C ALA A 83 12.82 23.23 19.18
N LYS A 84 12.79 22.91 17.88
CA LYS A 84 11.64 22.28 17.21
C LYS A 84 11.63 20.79 17.55
N THR A 85 10.63 20.34 18.31
CA THR A 85 10.35 18.92 18.58
C THR A 85 8.99 18.62 17.95
N GLY A 86 8.95 18.14 16.70
CA GLY A 86 7.70 17.95 15.96
C GLY A 86 6.81 16.87 16.60
N THR A 87 5.67 17.25 17.18
CA THR A 87 4.75 16.30 17.85
C THR A 87 3.46 16.05 17.06
N TYR A 88 3.14 16.90 16.05
CA TYR A 88 1.97 16.73 15.19
C TYR A 88 2.37 16.39 13.77
N TYR A 89 2.19 15.11 13.46
CA TYR A 89 2.59 14.49 12.21
C TYR A 89 1.64 14.85 11.06
N TYR A 90 0.35 15.04 11.35
CA TYR A 90 -0.73 15.16 10.37
C TYR A 90 -1.67 16.31 10.71
N PRO A 91 -2.47 16.82 9.76
CA PRO A 91 -3.55 17.76 10.04
C PRO A 91 -4.35 17.24 11.22
N PRO A 92 -4.28 17.92 12.39
CA PRO A 92 -4.91 17.41 13.58
C PRO A 92 -6.41 17.53 13.37
N VAL A 93 -7.14 16.42 13.54
CA VAL A 93 -8.61 16.41 13.52
C VAL A 93 -9.17 16.62 14.95
N ASP A 94 -8.29 16.60 15.95
CA ASP A 94 -8.61 16.81 17.37
C ASP A 94 -8.79 18.30 17.74
N GLY A 95 -8.80 19.21 16.76
CA GLY A 95 -9.02 20.64 16.97
C GLY A 95 -7.81 21.42 17.43
N ARG A 96 -6.62 20.82 17.55
CA ARG A 96 -5.40 21.56 17.94
C ARG A 96 -5.05 22.70 16.99
N LEU A 97 -5.17 22.53 15.68
CA LEU A 97 -5.03 23.63 14.70
C LEU A 97 -6.35 24.36 14.43
N GLY A 98 -7.45 23.93 15.03
CA GLY A 98 -8.80 24.35 14.67
C GLY A 98 -9.42 23.50 13.56
N PHE A 99 -8.64 22.70 12.82
CA PHE A 99 -9.18 21.61 12.00
C PHE A 99 -9.81 20.58 12.95
N SER A 100 -11.13 20.54 12.99
CA SER A 100 -11.87 19.54 13.76
C SER A 100 -13.19 19.25 13.08
N ASP A 101 -13.84 18.17 13.48
CA ASP A 101 -15.18 17.88 13.02
C ASP A 101 -16.20 18.93 13.52
N ALA A 102 -15.84 19.79 14.49
CA ALA A 102 -16.63 20.95 14.88
C ALA A 102 -16.49 22.14 13.91
N VAL A 103 -15.38 22.20 13.14
CA VAL A 103 -15.09 23.25 12.14
C VAL A 103 -15.09 22.61 10.74
N LYS A 104 -16.20 21.94 10.44
CA LYS A 104 -16.45 21.29 9.15
C LYS A 104 -17.56 21.99 8.39
N MET A 105 -17.39 22.08 7.08
CA MET A 105 -18.41 22.54 6.17
C MET A 105 -19.07 21.31 5.56
N THR A 106 -20.38 21.17 5.74
CA THR A 106 -21.15 20.06 5.19
C THR A 106 -22.27 20.61 4.30
N ARG A 107 -22.26 20.26 3.01
CA ARG A 107 -23.36 20.52 2.08
C ARG A 107 -23.36 19.43 1.00
N ASN A 108 -24.50 18.84 0.68
CA ASN A 108 -24.69 17.93 -0.46
C ASN A 108 -23.53 16.93 -0.68
N VAL A 109 -23.15 16.16 0.37
CA VAL A 109 -22.13 15.08 0.35
C VAL A 109 -20.66 15.54 0.50
N TYR A 110 -20.37 16.85 0.46
CA TYR A 110 -19.01 17.35 0.69
C TYR A 110 -18.72 17.58 2.19
N GLU A 111 -17.63 17.00 2.70
CA GLU A 111 -17.05 17.38 3.99
C GLU A 111 -15.69 18.05 3.77
N GLN A 112 -15.56 19.28 4.23
CA GLN A 112 -14.35 20.09 4.11
C GLN A 112 -14.01 20.70 5.47
N ARG A 113 -12.80 20.45 5.98
CA ARG A 113 -12.31 21.11 7.19
C ARG A 113 -11.62 22.42 6.83
N TYR A 114 -11.75 23.40 7.72
CA TYR A 114 -11.16 24.72 7.52
C TYR A 114 -10.63 25.32 8.83
N ILE A 115 -9.75 26.31 8.69
CA ILE A 115 -9.35 27.24 9.74
C ILE A 115 -9.68 28.64 9.25
N ALA A 116 -10.31 29.44 10.10
CA ALA A 116 -10.44 30.87 9.89
C ALA A 116 -9.58 31.63 10.89
N MET A 117 -9.26 32.89 10.57
CA MET A 117 -8.57 33.79 11.48
C MET A 117 -9.27 33.85 12.86
N PRO A 118 -8.57 33.61 13.99
CA PRO A 118 -9.14 33.66 15.33
C PRO A 118 -9.27 35.12 15.79
N ALA A 119 -10.15 35.86 15.13
CA ALA A 119 -10.41 37.26 15.41
C ALA A 119 -11.89 37.51 15.67
N THR A 120 -12.22 38.72 16.11
CA THR A 120 -13.61 39.09 16.42
C THR A 120 -14.11 40.28 15.60
N ASP A 121 -13.22 40.93 14.82
CA ASP A 121 -13.60 42.12 14.06
C ASP A 121 -14.34 41.71 12.78
N ASP A 122 -15.50 42.29 12.53
CA ASP A 122 -16.19 42.16 11.24
C ASP A 122 -16.89 43.46 10.87
N SER A 123 -17.20 43.56 9.58
CA SER A 123 -18.00 44.64 9.03
C SER A 123 -19.48 44.47 9.42
N ALA A 124 -20.11 45.56 9.84
CA ALA A 124 -21.57 45.59 9.98
C ALA A 124 -22.23 45.31 8.63
N GLU A 125 -21.63 45.83 7.57
CA GLU A 125 -22.06 45.72 6.19
C GLU A 125 -21.89 44.32 5.62
N SER A 126 -22.98 43.73 5.16
CA SER A 126 -23.04 42.34 4.71
C SER A 126 -22.03 41.99 3.61
N PHE A 127 -21.75 42.92 2.69
CA PHE A 127 -20.84 42.74 1.55
C PHE A 127 -19.35 42.87 1.92
N ASN A 128 -19.02 43.62 2.96
CA ASN A 128 -17.63 43.89 3.37
C ASN A 128 -17.15 42.92 4.48
N ARG A 129 -17.97 41.93 4.83
CA ARG A 129 -17.60 40.83 5.74
C ARG A 129 -16.62 39.88 5.09
N LEU A 130 -15.72 39.30 5.89
CA LEU A 130 -14.70 38.38 5.37
C LEU A 130 -15.32 37.21 4.61
N GLY A 131 -16.33 36.55 5.20
CA GLY A 131 -17.03 35.42 4.56
C GLY A 131 -17.71 35.80 3.24
N ALA A 132 -18.27 37.00 3.15
CA ALA A 132 -18.92 37.49 1.93
C ALA A 132 -17.89 37.78 0.84
N ILE A 133 -16.78 38.44 1.16
CA ILE A 133 -15.68 38.71 0.21
C ILE A 133 -15.10 37.39 -0.30
N LEU A 134 -14.83 36.43 0.59
CA LEU A 134 -14.31 35.12 0.19
C LEU A 134 -15.29 34.38 -0.74
N SER A 135 -16.60 34.44 -0.45
CA SER A 135 -17.63 33.80 -1.27
C SER A 135 -17.79 34.42 -2.66
N GLN A 136 -17.58 35.72 -2.81
CA GLN A 136 -17.67 36.39 -4.12
C GLN A 136 -16.45 36.09 -4.98
N ARG A 137 -15.29 35.85 -4.36
CA ARG A 137 -13.99 35.74 -5.01
C ARG A 137 -13.58 34.29 -5.30
N SER A 138 -14.30 33.32 -4.75
CA SER A 138 -14.05 31.91 -4.97
C SER A 138 -15.36 31.14 -5.02
N ALA A 139 -15.65 30.54 -6.18
CA ALA A 139 -16.83 29.68 -6.36
C ALA A 139 -16.83 28.50 -5.37
N LEU A 140 -15.63 27.97 -5.07
CA LEU A 140 -15.41 26.96 -4.05
C LEU A 140 -15.96 27.42 -2.68
N VAL A 141 -15.64 28.64 -2.27
CA VAL A 141 -16.10 29.19 -0.99
C VAL A 141 -17.57 29.59 -1.06
N ALA A 142 -18.04 30.07 -2.22
CA ALA A 142 -19.43 30.44 -2.49
C ALA A 142 -20.40 29.27 -2.22
N ASP A 143 -20.06 28.08 -2.67
CA ASP A 143 -20.90 26.89 -2.48
C ASP A 143 -20.91 26.37 -1.03
N LEU A 144 -19.90 26.75 -0.25
CA LEU A 144 -19.72 26.39 1.16
C LEU A 144 -20.28 27.47 2.13
N THR A 145 -20.80 28.58 1.61
CA THR A 145 -21.17 29.81 2.34
C THR A 145 -22.05 29.72 3.59
N PRO A 146 -23.00 28.77 3.77
CA PRO A 146 -23.88 28.79 4.95
C PRO A 146 -23.14 28.68 6.30
N ASN A 147 -21.88 28.21 6.29
CA ASN A 147 -21.14 27.85 7.50
C ASN A 147 -19.92 28.75 7.83
N LEU A 148 -19.60 29.78 7.04
CA LEU A 148 -18.44 30.67 7.28
C LEU A 148 -18.69 31.74 8.36
N GLY A 149 -19.79 31.65 9.10
CA GLY A 149 -20.25 32.69 10.04
C GLY A 149 -19.27 33.06 11.15
N THR A 150 -18.20 32.29 11.35
CA THR A 150 -17.11 32.52 12.32
C THR A 150 -15.86 33.19 11.74
N ALA A 151 -15.73 33.35 10.41
CA ALA A 151 -14.56 33.96 9.80
C ALA A 151 -14.57 35.48 9.99
N ARG A 152 -13.51 36.02 10.61
CA ARG A 152 -13.40 37.44 11.02
C ARG A 152 -12.08 38.07 10.58
N PHE A 153 -12.03 39.38 10.55
CA PHE A 153 -10.81 40.16 10.31
C PHE A 153 -10.05 40.41 11.61
N GLN A 154 -8.73 40.56 11.51
CA GLN A 154 -7.91 41.19 12.52
C GLN A 154 -7.49 42.59 12.04
N THR A 155 -7.79 43.61 12.85
CA THR A 155 -7.36 44.99 12.60
C THR A 155 -5.87 45.16 12.92
N VAL A 156 -5.15 45.86 12.05
CA VAL A 156 -3.75 46.25 12.23
C VAL A 156 -3.69 47.75 12.53
N LEU A 157 -3.07 48.09 13.65
CA LEU A 157 -2.85 49.45 14.11
C LEU A 157 -1.40 49.88 13.85
N ASP A 158 -1.17 51.18 13.70
CA ASP A 158 0.18 51.76 13.78
C ASP A 158 0.59 52.06 15.22
N ASP A 159 1.80 52.58 15.39
CA ASP A 159 2.37 52.97 16.69
C ASP A 159 1.58 54.09 17.39
N SER A 160 0.74 54.82 16.65
CA SER A 160 -0.14 55.88 17.19
C SER A 160 -1.51 55.34 17.59
N GLY A 161 -1.81 54.06 17.31
CA GLY A 161 -3.10 53.45 17.57
C GLY A 161 -4.15 53.72 16.48
N ASP A 162 -3.73 54.28 15.35
CA ASP A 162 -4.58 54.51 14.18
C ASP A 162 -4.66 53.27 13.31
N VAL A 163 -5.78 53.11 12.62
CA VAL A 163 -6.07 51.93 11.83
C VAL A 163 -5.37 52.02 10.47
N VAL A 164 -4.45 51.09 10.24
CA VAL A 164 -3.64 51.00 9.02
C VAL A 164 -4.31 50.11 7.98
N GLY A 165 -5.00 49.07 8.44
CA GLY A 165 -5.68 48.09 7.60
C GLY A 165 -6.22 46.93 8.42
N ARG A 166 -6.76 45.93 7.74
CA ARG A 166 -7.20 44.68 8.35
C ARG A 166 -6.87 43.50 7.44
N LEU A 167 -6.68 42.33 8.03
CA LEU A 167 -6.41 41.10 7.30
C LEU A 167 -7.20 39.94 7.90
N GLY A 168 -7.61 39.01 7.05
CA GLY A 168 -8.29 37.78 7.43
C GLY A 168 -7.88 36.67 6.51
N PHE A 169 -7.85 35.44 7.01
CA PHE A 169 -7.51 34.27 6.21
C PHE A 169 -8.51 33.14 6.41
N LEU A 170 -8.56 32.28 5.41
CA LEU A 170 -9.23 30.99 5.39
C LEU A 170 -8.22 29.95 4.88
N VAL A 171 -7.95 28.93 5.68
CA VAL A 171 -7.16 27.76 5.27
C VAL A 171 -8.11 26.58 5.11
N LEU A 172 -8.10 25.93 3.96
CA LEU A 172 -8.85 24.71 3.68
C LEU A 172 -7.88 23.53 3.72
N GLU A 173 -8.26 22.44 4.39
CA GLU A 173 -7.49 21.19 4.41
C GLU A 173 -7.83 20.33 3.19
N GLU A 174 -6.87 20.13 2.31
CA GLU A 174 -7.05 19.48 1.01
C GLU A 174 -6.38 18.10 0.94
N GLY A 175 -5.84 17.57 2.04
CA GLY A 175 -5.15 16.28 2.08
C GLY A 175 -6.05 15.10 1.72
N GLY A 176 -7.38 15.28 1.82
CA GLY A 176 -8.40 14.32 1.39
C GLY A 176 -8.69 14.37 -0.10
N LYS A 177 -7.82 15.01 -0.89
CA LYS A 177 -7.98 15.18 -2.33
C LYS A 177 -6.70 14.73 -3.02
N PHE A 178 -6.85 14.19 -4.22
CA PHE A 178 -5.72 13.98 -5.11
C PHE A 178 -5.14 15.35 -5.51
N ASP A 179 -3.81 15.48 -5.64
CA ASP A 179 -3.17 16.74 -6.02
C ASP A 179 -3.49 17.12 -7.48
N ILE A 180 -4.66 17.69 -7.75
CA ILE A 180 -5.15 18.00 -9.11
C ILE A 180 -4.18 18.88 -9.90
N ASN A 181 -3.39 19.73 -9.23
CA ASN A 181 -2.43 20.60 -9.90
C ASN A 181 -1.14 19.91 -10.30
N GLN A 182 -0.84 18.75 -9.73
CA GLN A 182 0.11 17.78 -10.25
C GLN A 182 -0.52 16.80 -11.23
N LEU A 183 -1.79 16.96 -11.59
CA LEU A 183 -2.53 15.99 -12.42
C LEU A 183 -3.13 16.64 -13.67
N VAL A 184 -3.17 17.97 -13.79
CA VAL A 184 -3.81 18.66 -14.91
C VAL A 184 -2.82 19.63 -15.57
N SER A 185 -2.38 19.28 -16.78
CA SER A 185 -1.66 20.19 -17.68
C SER A 185 -2.67 21.09 -18.40
N PRO A 186 -2.50 22.43 -18.40
CA PRO A 186 -3.47 23.34 -19.00
C PRO A 186 -3.38 23.47 -20.53
N ASN A 187 -2.49 22.76 -21.24
CA ASN A 187 -2.28 23.03 -22.67
C ASN A 187 -3.39 22.45 -23.58
N ALA A 188 -4.11 23.33 -24.28
CA ALA A 188 -5.28 23.02 -25.11
C ALA A 188 -4.94 22.52 -26.54
N ASN A 189 -3.70 22.10 -26.82
CA ASN A 189 -3.30 21.76 -28.20
C ASN A 189 -3.84 20.37 -28.60
N PRO A 190 -4.76 20.27 -29.59
CA PRO A 190 -5.31 18.98 -30.04
C PRO A 190 -4.30 18.06 -30.72
N ASN A 191 -3.08 18.54 -31.04
CA ASN A 191 -2.07 17.80 -31.80
C ASN A 191 -0.72 17.59 -31.05
N GLY A 192 -0.76 17.17 -29.79
CA GLY A 192 0.29 16.28 -29.27
C GLY A 192 1.49 16.90 -28.55
N ASN A 193 1.27 17.44 -27.36
CA ASN A 193 2.34 17.48 -26.36
C ASN A 193 2.03 16.46 -25.27
N ILE A 194 2.28 15.19 -25.58
CA ILE A 194 2.40 14.15 -24.55
C ILE A 194 3.58 14.57 -23.67
N PRO A 195 3.52 14.51 -22.34
CA PRO A 195 4.65 14.86 -21.48
C PRO A 195 5.88 14.05 -21.85
N PHE A 196 7.02 14.74 -21.95
CA PHE A 196 8.29 14.13 -22.31
C PHE A 196 9.48 14.70 -21.53
N VAL A 197 10.56 13.93 -21.49
CA VAL A 197 11.78 14.24 -20.75
C VAL A 197 12.93 14.36 -21.74
N GLN A 198 13.74 15.40 -21.59
CA GLN A 198 14.92 15.62 -22.42
C GLN A 198 16.21 15.13 -21.76
N PRO A 199 17.21 14.69 -22.53
CA PRO A 199 18.56 14.50 -22.04
C PRO A 199 19.14 15.82 -21.52
N GLY A 200 19.87 15.76 -20.41
CA GLY A 200 20.49 16.94 -19.80
C GLY A 200 21.50 17.64 -20.68
N ALA A 201 21.49 18.98 -20.64
CA ALA A 201 22.52 19.78 -21.28
C ALA A 201 23.83 19.67 -20.47
N GLY A 202 24.81 18.92 -20.99
CA GLY A 202 26.19 18.91 -20.46
C GLY A 202 26.46 17.96 -19.29
N ASN A 203 25.92 16.74 -19.32
CA ASN A 203 26.08 15.70 -18.28
C ASN A 203 25.48 16.05 -16.90
N LEU A 204 24.68 17.13 -16.83
CA LEU A 204 23.86 17.47 -15.67
C LEU A 204 22.39 17.18 -16.05
N TYR A 205 21.87 16.08 -15.48
CA TYR A 205 20.48 15.59 -15.41
C TYR A 205 19.57 15.68 -16.64
N GLU A 206 18.87 14.60 -16.94
CA GLU A 206 17.64 14.68 -17.72
C GLU A 206 16.62 15.60 -17.03
N GLN A 207 16.00 16.48 -17.81
CA GLN A 207 15.08 17.51 -17.32
C GLN A 207 13.72 17.33 -17.98
N LEU A 208 12.66 17.68 -17.25
CA LEU A 208 11.32 17.75 -17.83
C LEU A 208 11.31 18.80 -18.92
N ALA A 209 10.73 18.45 -20.07
CA ALA A 209 10.51 19.44 -21.11
C ALA A 209 9.62 20.56 -20.57
N LYS A 210 10.00 21.81 -20.81
CA LYS A 210 9.13 22.96 -20.54
C LYS A 210 7.88 22.83 -21.41
N PHE A 211 6.76 23.38 -20.92
CA PHE A 211 5.46 23.31 -21.60
C PHE A 211 5.44 23.88 -23.04
N ASP A 212 6.45 24.66 -23.41
CA ASP A 212 6.66 25.30 -24.70
C ASP A 212 7.68 24.59 -25.62
N GLN A 213 8.21 23.43 -25.21
CA GLN A 213 9.25 22.71 -25.95
C GLN A 213 8.67 21.62 -26.86
N THR A 214 9.38 21.33 -27.96
CA THR A 214 8.99 20.37 -29.00
C THR A 214 9.66 19.00 -28.77
N PHE A 215 8.88 17.93 -28.86
CA PHE A 215 9.33 16.55 -28.71
C PHE A 215 10.28 16.09 -29.84
N ASN A 216 11.40 15.47 -29.49
CA ASN A 216 12.32 14.81 -30.41
C ASN A 216 12.41 13.29 -30.16
N ALA A 217 11.79 12.49 -31.02
CA ALA A 217 11.71 11.04 -30.89
C ALA A 217 13.06 10.28 -30.82
N ALA A 218 14.17 10.89 -31.21
CA ALA A 218 15.49 10.24 -31.15
C ALA A 218 16.11 10.26 -29.75
N ASN A 219 15.76 11.26 -28.93
CA ASN A 219 16.47 11.58 -27.69
C ASN A 219 15.53 11.85 -26.50
N ASP A 220 14.28 12.24 -26.76
CA ASP A 220 13.29 12.59 -25.75
C ASP A 220 12.40 11.39 -25.42
N PHE A 221 12.02 11.27 -24.16
CA PHE A 221 11.23 10.15 -23.61
C PHE A 221 9.78 10.57 -23.41
N TYR A 222 8.77 9.85 -23.90
CA TYR A 222 7.35 10.20 -23.69
C TYR A 222 6.59 9.15 -22.86
N TYR A 223 5.55 9.60 -22.14
CA TYR A 223 4.70 8.75 -21.30
C TYR A 223 3.45 8.28 -22.05
N ASN A 224 3.13 6.98 -22.03
CA ASN A 224 1.88 6.47 -22.63
C ASN A 224 0.68 6.60 -21.69
N ILE A 225 -0.08 7.68 -21.84
CA ILE A 225 -1.21 8.08 -20.97
C ILE A 225 -2.50 7.30 -21.30
N LEU A 226 -2.62 6.76 -22.52
CA LEU A 226 -3.86 6.16 -23.02
C LEU A 226 -4.18 4.81 -22.37
N GLY A 227 -3.28 4.26 -21.55
CA GLY A 227 -3.44 2.94 -20.92
C GLY A 227 -3.55 1.80 -21.93
N ASN A 228 -3.21 2.06 -23.19
CA ASN A 228 -3.16 1.04 -24.22
C ASN A 228 -1.77 0.43 -24.17
N TYR A 229 -1.69 -0.84 -23.80
CA TYR A 229 -0.49 -1.67 -23.75
C TYR A 229 0.09 -1.97 -25.16
N SER A 230 0.15 -0.95 -26.03
CA SER A 230 0.61 -1.04 -27.41
C SER A 230 2.14 -1.10 -27.49
N VAL A 231 2.63 -2.21 -28.01
CA VAL A 231 4.01 -2.72 -28.07
C VAL A 231 5.08 -1.77 -28.65
N ALA A 232 4.70 -0.67 -29.32
CA ALA A 232 5.63 0.16 -30.09
C ALA A 232 6.39 1.25 -29.27
N SER A 233 6.05 1.47 -28.01
CA SER A 233 6.47 2.67 -27.24
C SER A 233 7.50 2.41 -26.13
N TYR A 234 7.92 1.16 -25.90
CA TYR A 234 8.53 0.74 -24.63
C TYR A 234 9.93 0.16 -24.79
N ALA A 235 10.94 1.01 -24.95
CA ALA A 235 12.33 0.57 -24.79
C ALA A 235 12.73 0.70 -23.30
N GLU A 236 12.97 -0.44 -22.64
CA GLU A 236 13.46 -0.50 -21.25
C GLU A 236 14.73 0.33 -21.03
N ASN A 237 15.63 0.30 -22.02
CA ASN A 237 16.90 1.03 -22.02
C ASN A 237 16.73 2.55 -22.14
N ALA A 238 15.55 2.99 -22.61
CA ALA A 238 15.15 4.39 -22.68
C ALA A 238 14.31 4.82 -21.46
N THR A 239 13.93 3.89 -20.57
CA THR A 239 13.10 4.19 -19.40
C THR A 239 13.99 4.63 -18.25
N LYS A 240 14.20 5.95 -18.10
CA LYS A 240 14.96 6.51 -16.96
C LYS A 240 14.05 6.89 -15.80
N ARG A 241 14.50 6.62 -14.58
CA ARG A 241 13.85 7.02 -13.32
C ARG A 241 14.08 8.49 -13.08
N LEU A 242 13.08 9.31 -13.37
CA LEU A 242 13.24 10.75 -13.30
C LEU A 242 12.51 11.24 -12.08
N GLY A 243 13.30 11.67 -11.09
CA GLY A 243 12.83 12.24 -9.84
C GLY A 243 12.22 13.64 -9.99
N LEU A 244 11.47 13.90 -11.05
CA LEU A 244 10.80 15.18 -11.30
C LEU A 244 9.37 14.91 -11.79
N CYS A 245 8.40 15.47 -11.08
CA CYS A 245 6.97 15.23 -11.27
C CYS A 245 6.53 15.49 -12.72
N ILE A 246 5.84 14.55 -13.38
CA ILE A 246 4.92 14.96 -14.45
C ILE A 246 3.52 14.36 -14.28
N GLN A 247 2.61 15.27 -14.59
CA GLN A 247 1.17 15.41 -14.51
C GLN A 247 0.53 14.89 -15.80
N GLU A 248 -0.63 14.23 -15.71
CA GLU A 248 -1.77 14.45 -16.62
C GLU A 248 -2.99 13.58 -16.25
N LEU A 249 -4.16 14.09 -16.63
CA LEU A 249 -5.47 13.45 -16.59
C LEU A 249 -5.89 13.33 -18.04
N ASP A 250 -6.12 12.10 -18.52
CA ASP A 250 -6.74 11.89 -19.82
C ASP A 250 -8.23 12.21 -19.69
N VAL A 251 -8.59 13.47 -19.93
CA VAL A 251 -10.00 13.82 -20.08
C VAL A 251 -10.38 13.35 -21.48
N ILE A 252 -11.01 12.18 -21.57
CA ILE A 252 -11.46 11.55 -22.84
C ILE A 252 -12.33 12.48 -23.72
N ASN A 253 -12.73 13.65 -23.22
CA ASN A 253 -13.18 14.76 -24.03
C ASN A 253 -12.64 16.09 -23.50
N ASN A 254 -12.38 17.03 -24.41
CA ASN A 254 -11.91 18.40 -24.16
C ASN A 254 -12.81 19.24 -23.20
N SER A 255 -13.87 18.65 -22.63
CA SER A 255 -14.87 19.22 -21.73
C SER A 255 -14.29 19.89 -20.48
N PHE A 256 -13.21 19.36 -19.91
CA PHE A 256 -12.57 20.01 -18.74
C PHE A 256 -11.96 21.36 -19.09
N VAL A 257 -11.28 21.43 -20.24
CA VAL A 257 -10.58 22.64 -20.70
C VAL A 257 -11.60 23.63 -21.28
N THR A 258 -12.62 23.15 -21.99
CA THR A 258 -13.68 23.99 -22.57
C THR A 258 -14.72 24.46 -21.56
N GLY A 259 -14.87 23.77 -20.43
CA GLY A 259 -15.72 24.19 -19.30
C GLY A 259 -15.07 25.23 -18.39
N ARG A 260 -13.78 25.54 -18.56
CA ARG A 260 -13.13 26.61 -17.81
C ARG A 260 -13.68 27.97 -18.23
N PRO A 261 -13.84 28.93 -17.30
CA PRO A 261 -14.16 30.31 -17.65
C PRO A 261 -13.18 30.87 -18.71
N GLN A 262 -13.65 31.77 -19.59
CA GLN A 262 -12.81 32.39 -20.61
C GLN A 262 -11.59 33.09 -19.97
N GLY A 263 -10.38 32.82 -20.47
CA GLY A 263 -9.11 33.42 -19.99
C GLY A 263 -8.19 32.47 -19.20
N PHE A 264 -8.63 31.25 -18.88
CA PHE A 264 -7.90 30.28 -18.03
C PHE A 264 -7.25 29.10 -18.79
N ALA A 265 -7.05 29.26 -20.11
CA ALA A 265 -6.56 28.22 -21.02
C ALA A 265 -5.06 27.87 -20.85
N THR A 266 -4.31 28.61 -20.02
CA THR A 266 -2.86 28.38 -19.80
C THR A 266 -2.48 28.32 -18.32
N THR A 267 -3.45 28.46 -17.42
CA THR A 267 -3.23 28.53 -15.97
C THR A 267 -3.52 27.21 -15.27
N ARG A 268 -2.72 26.87 -14.25
CA ARG A 268 -2.95 25.74 -13.33
C ARG A 268 -4.35 25.85 -12.69
N ALA A 269 -5.02 24.70 -12.55
CA ALA A 269 -6.40 24.63 -12.08
C ALA A 269 -6.51 25.03 -10.59
N GLU A 270 -7.70 25.40 -10.14
CA GLU A 270 -7.97 25.52 -8.71
C GLU A 270 -8.05 24.12 -8.09
N TRP A 271 -7.83 24.00 -6.78
CA TRP A 271 -7.97 22.71 -6.10
C TRP A 271 -9.47 22.39 -5.95
N PHE A 272 -9.94 21.40 -6.69
CA PHE A 272 -11.32 20.92 -6.59
C PHE A 272 -11.37 19.66 -5.72
N SER A 273 -12.40 19.48 -4.90
CA SER A 273 -12.72 18.09 -4.49
C SER A 273 -13.17 17.34 -5.74
N TYR A 274 -13.00 16.01 -5.79
CA TYR A 274 -13.56 15.16 -6.86
C TYR A 274 -15.01 15.54 -7.19
N ASP A 275 -15.70 15.85 -6.12
CA ASP A 275 -17.12 15.95 -6.02
C ASP A 275 -17.56 17.39 -6.42
N HIS A 276 -16.65 18.38 -6.31
CA HIS A 276 -16.72 19.70 -6.98
C HIS A 276 -16.39 19.60 -8.47
N LEU A 277 -15.35 18.84 -8.83
CA LEU A 277 -14.93 18.64 -10.21
C LEU A 277 -16.06 18.00 -11.05
N LYS A 278 -16.75 17.01 -10.51
CA LYS A 278 -17.95 16.40 -11.10
C LYS A 278 -19.09 17.40 -11.33
N ARG A 279 -19.29 18.35 -10.41
CA ARG A 279 -20.35 19.37 -10.49
C ARG A 279 -20.02 20.48 -11.48
N GLU A 280 -18.82 21.07 -11.39
CA GLU A 280 -18.38 22.18 -12.26
C GLU A 280 -18.36 21.78 -13.73
N LEU A 281 -18.05 20.52 -14.03
CA LEU A 281 -18.00 20.02 -15.39
C LEU A 281 -19.38 19.68 -15.96
N GLY A 282 -20.42 19.61 -15.13
CA GLY A 282 -21.77 19.25 -15.56
C GLY A 282 -21.84 17.88 -16.25
N THR A 283 -20.88 16.98 -16.00
CA THR A 283 -20.81 15.66 -16.63
C THR A 283 -21.02 14.55 -15.61
N THR A 284 -21.68 13.49 -16.04
CA THR A 284 -21.48 12.16 -15.47
C THR A 284 -20.34 11.51 -16.23
N PHE A 285 -19.21 11.24 -15.57
CA PHE A 285 -18.18 10.38 -16.14
C PHE A 285 -18.82 9.00 -16.37
N THR A 286 -19.19 8.71 -17.62
CA THR A 286 -19.88 7.47 -18.01
C THR A 286 -18.98 6.25 -17.90
N ASP A 287 -17.66 6.45 -18.01
CA ASP A 287 -16.68 5.46 -17.61
C ASP A 287 -16.50 5.51 -16.09
N LYS A 288 -17.29 4.68 -15.39
CA LYS A 288 -17.16 4.42 -13.95
C LYS A 288 -15.76 3.92 -13.54
N TYR A 289 -14.90 3.65 -14.51
CA TYR A 289 -13.60 2.98 -14.40
C TYR A 289 -12.40 3.92 -14.57
N LEU A 290 -12.64 5.20 -14.84
CA LEU A 290 -11.61 6.18 -15.19
C LEU A 290 -11.58 7.43 -14.31
N ALA A 291 -12.31 7.45 -13.19
CA ALA A 291 -12.40 8.63 -12.33
C ALA A 291 -11.03 9.15 -11.85
N TYR A 292 -9.98 8.32 -11.80
CA TYR A 292 -8.69 8.67 -11.19
C TYR A 292 -7.47 8.04 -11.89
N ARG A 293 -7.27 8.28 -13.21
CA ARG A 293 -5.94 8.12 -13.83
C ARG A 293 -5.15 9.40 -13.63
N PHE A 294 -4.15 9.34 -12.76
CA PHE A 294 -3.50 10.50 -12.20
C PHE A 294 -2.00 10.28 -12.13
N PHE A 295 -1.21 10.84 -13.03
CA PHE A 295 0.23 10.56 -13.03
C PHE A 295 0.99 11.58 -12.18
N SER A 296 1.79 11.10 -11.22
CA SER A 296 2.91 11.85 -10.66
C SER A 296 4.20 11.15 -11.06
N GLY A 297 5.14 11.91 -11.64
CA GLY A 297 6.47 11.40 -11.99
C GLY A 297 7.34 11.03 -10.78
N LYS A 298 6.98 11.47 -9.57
CA LYS A 298 7.62 11.02 -8.33
C LYS A 298 6.72 10.00 -7.65
N ASP A 299 7.26 8.82 -7.32
CA ASP A 299 6.71 8.10 -6.17
C ASP A 299 6.87 9.05 -4.99
N ILE A 300 5.75 9.55 -4.51
CA ILE A 300 5.66 10.48 -3.38
C ILE A 300 6.39 9.93 -2.13
N GLU A 301 6.66 8.63 -2.07
CA GLU A 301 7.35 7.96 -0.98
C GLU A 301 8.84 7.65 -1.28
N ALA A 302 9.32 7.85 -2.51
CA ALA A 302 10.74 7.76 -2.85
C ALA A 302 11.41 9.13 -2.67
N TYR A 303 12.21 9.28 -1.60
CA TYR A 303 13.03 10.48 -1.39
C TYR A 303 14.51 10.17 -1.67
N TRP A 304 15.15 11.00 -2.49
CA TRP A 304 16.59 10.97 -2.74
C TRP A 304 17.26 11.93 -1.75
N ASP A 305 18.12 11.42 -0.87
CA ASP A 305 18.98 12.27 -0.06
C ASP A 305 20.19 12.66 -0.92
N VAL A 306 20.20 13.91 -1.32
CA VAL A 306 21.29 14.50 -2.10
C VAL A 306 22.11 15.32 -1.12
N ASP A 307 23.33 14.89 -0.83
CA ASP A 307 24.30 15.82 -0.25
C ASP A 307 24.52 16.95 -1.28
N PRO A 308 24.21 18.21 -0.95
CA PRO A 308 24.37 19.34 -1.88
C PRO A 308 25.81 19.51 -2.39
N ALA A 309 26.80 18.91 -1.72
CA ALA A 309 28.21 19.00 -2.04
C ALA A 309 28.79 17.75 -2.74
N ALA A 310 28.04 16.64 -2.85
CA ALA A 310 28.52 15.40 -3.45
C ALA A 310 27.96 15.18 -4.88
N ALA A 311 28.68 14.41 -5.69
CA ALA A 311 28.16 13.95 -6.98
C ALA A 311 26.96 13.02 -6.75
N TYR A 312 25.87 13.18 -7.52
CA TYR A 312 24.65 12.38 -7.40
C TYR A 312 24.85 10.87 -7.54
N SER A 313 25.99 10.39 -8.05
CA SER A 313 26.37 8.97 -8.03
C SER A 313 26.55 8.39 -6.61
N SER A 314 26.45 9.23 -5.57
CA SER A 314 26.51 8.87 -4.15
C SER A 314 25.20 9.13 -3.39
N SER A 315 24.11 9.49 -4.08
CA SER A 315 22.80 9.75 -3.44
C SER A 315 22.19 8.47 -2.88
N VAL A 316 21.72 8.54 -1.63
CA VAL A 316 21.06 7.41 -0.94
C VAL A 316 19.55 7.60 -1.05
N GLU A 317 18.85 6.56 -1.51
CA GLU A 317 17.40 6.63 -1.76
C GLU A 317 16.63 6.06 -0.56
N ARG A 318 15.83 6.87 0.13
CA ARG A 318 14.95 6.39 1.20
C ARG A 318 13.82 5.58 0.57
N GLN A 319 14.01 4.26 0.43
CA GLN A 319 13.07 3.37 -0.27
C GLN A 319 12.46 2.28 0.62
N ARG A 320 11.24 1.91 0.23
CA ARG A 320 10.64 0.60 0.51
C ARG A 320 11.28 -0.47 -0.37
N PHE A 321 11.30 -1.71 0.11
CA PHE A 321 11.72 -2.87 -0.65
C PHE A 321 10.85 -3.07 -1.90
N ASP A 322 11.47 -3.20 -3.06
CA ASP A 322 10.79 -3.54 -4.30
C ASP A 322 10.42 -5.02 -4.32
N ILE A 323 9.14 -5.33 -4.11
CA ILE A 323 8.64 -6.71 -4.07
C ILE A 323 8.48 -7.35 -5.45
N THR A 324 8.60 -6.59 -6.54
CA THR A 324 8.45 -7.13 -7.90
C THR A 324 9.79 -7.59 -8.48
N GLY A 325 10.88 -7.33 -7.77
CA GLY A 325 12.21 -7.72 -8.17
C GLY A 325 12.84 -6.84 -9.25
N PHE A 326 12.20 -5.75 -9.70
CA PHE A 326 12.74 -4.96 -10.80
C PHE A 326 14.07 -4.29 -10.44
N GLU A 327 14.18 -3.74 -9.23
CA GLU A 327 15.30 -2.89 -8.80
C GLU A 327 16.60 -3.61 -8.57
N TRP A 328 16.48 -4.86 -8.16
CA TRP A 328 17.56 -5.73 -7.71
C TRP A 328 17.65 -6.99 -8.57
N ARG A 329 17.10 -6.97 -9.79
CA ARG A 329 17.35 -8.01 -10.78
C ARG A 329 18.69 -7.83 -11.47
N ASP A 330 19.10 -8.90 -12.13
CA ASP A 330 20.31 -8.92 -12.90
C ASP A 330 20.04 -8.24 -14.25
N ALA A 331 20.81 -7.19 -14.55
CA ALA A 331 20.63 -6.42 -15.78
C ALA A 331 20.82 -7.26 -17.06
N MET A 332 21.40 -8.46 -16.97
CA MET A 332 21.58 -9.38 -18.09
C MET A 332 20.37 -10.28 -18.38
N LEU A 333 19.37 -10.38 -17.48
CA LEU A 333 18.17 -11.21 -17.68
C LEU A 333 17.26 -10.72 -18.82
N GLY A 334 17.58 -9.59 -19.45
CA GLY A 334 16.79 -9.01 -20.53
C GLY A 334 15.58 -8.24 -20.00
N SER A 335 14.54 -8.12 -20.83
CA SER A 335 13.47 -7.17 -20.54
C SER A 335 12.55 -7.60 -19.41
N TYR A 336 12.31 -6.72 -18.43
CA TYR A 336 11.41 -7.00 -17.29
C TYR A 336 9.98 -7.21 -17.74
N TYR A 337 9.55 -6.51 -18.79
CA TYR A 337 8.17 -6.54 -19.26
C TYR A 337 8.06 -7.46 -20.46
N ASP A 338 7.02 -8.28 -20.47
CA ASP A 338 6.68 -9.12 -21.62
C ASP A 338 5.96 -8.32 -22.73
N SER A 339 5.56 -9.01 -23.80
CA SER A 339 4.81 -8.39 -24.92
C SER A 339 3.42 -7.87 -24.54
N THR A 340 2.88 -8.28 -23.40
CA THR A 340 1.61 -7.81 -22.83
C THR A 340 1.80 -6.69 -21.80
N ASN A 341 3.05 -6.27 -21.56
CA ASN A 341 3.49 -5.32 -20.54
C ASN A 341 3.22 -5.79 -19.10
N LYS A 342 3.11 -7.09 -18.87
CA LYS A 342 3.15 -7.67 -17.53
C LYS A 342 4.59 -7.92 -17.10
N PRO A 343 4.88 -7.99 -15.80
CA PRO A 343 6.14 -8.51 -15.31
C PRO A 343 6.43 -9.88 -15.94
N ASN A 344 7.55 -9.99 -16.63
CA ASN A 344 8.02 -11.23 -17.20
C ASN A 344 8.55 -12.11 -16.06
N PRO A 345 7.95 -13.28 -15.81
CA PRO A 345 8.35 -14.18 -14.72
C PRO A 345 9.85 -14.45 -14.70
N ASN A 346 10.41 -14.67 -15.90
CA ASN A 346 11.80 -15.06 -16.08
C ASN A 346 12.81 -13.92 -15.89
N ASN A 347 12.38 -12.66 -15.96
CA ASN A 347 13.32 -11.53 -16.06
C ASN A 347 13.25 -10.59 -14.85
N SER A 348 12.84 -11.13 -13.71
CA SER A 348 12.67 -10.42 -12.45
C SER A 348 13.83 -10.66 -11.49
N GLY A 349 13.83 -9.96 -10.35
CA GLY A 349 14.80 -10.19 -9.29
C GLY A 349 14.64 -11.57 -8.66
N TRP A 350 13.44 -12.12 -8.67
CA TRP A 350 13.17 -13.45 -8.11
C TRP A 350 13.83 -14.57 -8.91
N GLN A 351 14.26 -14.31 -10.16
CA GLN A 351 14.85 -15.32 -11.03
C GLN A 351 16.38 -15.35 -10.97
N PHE A 352 16.94 -16.56 -10.89
CA PHE A 352 18.37 -16.78 -11.06
C PHE A 352 18.81 -16.67 -12.53
N ARG A 353 19.96 -16.02 -12.73
CA ARG A 353 20.64 -15.94 -14.03
C ARG A 353 21.70 -17.03 -14.15
N ASP A 354 21.63 -17.84 -15.20
CA ASP A 354 22.64 -18.84 -15.51
C ASP A 354 23.94 -18.26 -16.11
N ALA A 355 24.91 -19.16 -16.36
CA ALA A 355 26.20 -18.81 -16.93
C ALA A 355 26.14 -18.31 -18.39
N THR A 356 25.04 -18.56 -19.11
CA THR A 356 24.80 -18.07 -20.47
C THR A 356 24.14 -16.69 -20.49
N GLY A 357 23.76 -16.17 -19.32
CA GLY A 357 23.06 -14.91 -19.15
C GLY A 357 21.54 -15.03 -19.23
N GLY A 358 21.00 -16.24 -19.36
CA GLY A 358 19.57 -16.50 -19.42
C GLY A 358 18.95 -16.79 -18.05
N PRO A 359 17.62 -16.70 -17.94
CA PRO A 359 16.89 -17.19 -16.77
C PRO A 359 17.05 -18.70 -16.63
N SER A 360 17.21 -19.19 -15.41
CA SER A 360 17.29 -20.63 -15.13
C SER A 360 16.53 -21.01 -13.87
N ALA A 361 15.77 -22.10 -13.99
CA ALA A 361 14.87 -22.68 -13.02
C ALA A 361 15.23 -24.15 -12.78
N GLY A 362 15.00 -24.68 -11.58
CA GLY A 362 15.27 -26.08 -11.24
C GLY A 362 16.72 -26.52 -11.50
N THR A 363 17.69 -25.64 -11.27
CA THR A 363 19.14 -25.94 -11.34
C THR A 363 19.81 -25.68 -10.00
N PRO A 364 20.97 -26.28 -9.73
CA PRO A 364 21.71 -26.03 -8.48
C PRO A 364 21.99 -24.55 -8.21
N GLY A 365 22.21 -23.77 -9.27
CA GLY A 365 22.41 -22.32 -9.15
C GLY A 365 21.12 -21.58 -8.78
N ALA A 366 20.00 -21.96 -9.37
CA ALA A 366 18.68 -21.39 -9.06
C ALA A 366 18.27 -21.67 -7.61
N SER A 367 18.36 -22.93 -7.18
CA SER A 367 17.99 -23.31 -5.82
C SER A 367 18.95 -22.72 -4.77
N ALA A 368 20.25 -22.58 -5.10
CA ALA A 368 21.18 -21.87 -4.23
C ALA A 368 20.87 -20.37 -4.13
N TYR A 369 20.44 -19.74 -5.22
CA TYR A 369 20.00 -18.36 -5.24
C TYR A 369 18.73 -18.15 -4.41
N ALA A 370 17.72 -18.99 -4.61
CA ALA A 370 16.47 -18.94 -3.86
C ALA A 370 16.71 -19.06 -2.34
N ARG A 371 17.53 -20.04 -1.90
CA ARG A 371 17.94 -20.17 -0.48
C ARG A 371 18.67 -18.92 0.04
N ALA A 372 19.58 -18.37 -0.75
CA ALA A 372 20.30 -17.15 -0.37
C ALA A 372 19.35 -15.95 -0.28
N LEU A 373 18.32 -15.89 -1.13
CA LEU A 373 17.29 -14.86 -1.12
C LEU A 373 16.39 -14.98 0.11
N VAL A 374 15.96 -16.19 0.49
CA VAL A 374 15.23 -16.44 1.75
C VAL A 374 16.02 -15.90 2.94
N ALA A 375 17.31 -16.26 3.05
CA ALA A 375 18.17 -15.75 4.10
C ALA A 375 18.28 -14.23 4.05
N ALA A 376 18.49 -13.64 2.87
CA ALA A 376 18.63 -12.20 2.70
C ALA A 376 17.35 -11.42 3.05
N LEU A 377 16.16 -11.95 2.73
CA LEU A 377 14.88 -11.31 3.02
C LEU A 377 14.65 -11.09 4.52
N ILE A 378 15.16 -12.00 5.36
CA ILE A 378 15.04 -11.93 6.82
C ILE A 378 16.31 -11.42 7.54
N ASN A 379 17.44 -11.28 6.83
CA ASN A 379 18.73 -10.89 7.41
C ASN A 379 18.86 -9.37 7.60
N ASP A 380 17.93 -8.84 8.39
CA ASP A 380 17.66 -7.41 8.61
C ASP A 380 18.49 -6.81 9.78
N VAL A 381 19.50 -7.49 10.30
CA VAL A 381 20.27 -7.00 11.48
C VAL A 381 21.00 -5.68 11.20
N GLN A 382 21.22 -5.35 9.93
CA GLN A 382 21.92 -4.14 9.49
C GLN A 382 21.00 -3.07 8.90
N ARG A 383 19.72 -3.36 8.63
CA ARG A 383 18.79 -2.34 8.12
C ARG A 383 18.23 -1.57 9.31
N PRO A 384 18.22 -0.23 9.27
CA PRO A 384 17.51 0.53 10.29
C PRO A 384 16.00 0.25 10.20
N ALA A 385 15.29 0.38 11.33
CA ALA A 385 13.83 0.39 11.32
C ALA A 385 13.33 1.38 10.25
N PHE A 386 12.27 1.02 9.51
CA PHE A 386 11.80 1.86 8.41
C PHE A 386 11.56 3.30 8.88
N TRP A 387 11.01 3.48 10.08
CA TRP A 387 10.99 4.77 10.77
C TRP A 387 12.16 4.85 11.75
N ASP A 388 12.95 5.91 11.66
CA ASP A 388 14.00 6.18 12.64
C ASP A 388 13.43 6.69 13.98
N GLY A 389 14.30 6.82 14.98
CA GLY A 389 13.92 7.37 16.29
C GLY A 389 13.90 8.90 16.35
N SER A 390 14.02 9.62 15.21
CA SER A 390 14.06 11.07 15.21
C SER A 390 12.67 11.67 15.47
N THR A 391 12.59 12.99 15.68
CA THR A 391 11.33 13.67 15.99
C THR A 391 11.21 14.93 15.14
N PRO A 392 10.45 14.89 14.02
CA PRO A 392 9.57 13.79 13.58
C PRO A 392 10.34 12.55 13.06
N PRO A 393 9.82 11.31 13.27
CA PRO A 393 10.42 10.10 12.70
C PRO A 393 10.51 10.24 11.20
N GLN A 394 11.69 9.98 10.66
CA GLN A 394 11.91 9.99 9.23
C GLN A 394 12.09 8.56 8.73
N PRO A 395 11.73 8.29 7.47
CA PRO A 395 12.13 7.04 6.86
C PRO A 395 13.65 6.90 6.92
N ALA A 396 14.14 5.73 7.29
CA ALA A 396 15.56 5.44 7.29
C ALA A 396 16.15 5.57 5.88
N GLN A 397 17.37 6.09 5.81
CA GLN A 397 18.17 6.03 4.59
C GLN A 397 18.57 4.58 4.34
N VAL A 398 18.20 4.06 3.16
CA VAL A 398 18.62 2.75 2.71
C VAL A 398 19.37 2.92 1.40
N ASN A 399 20.48 2.21 1.22
CA ASN A 399 21.17 2.22 -0.06
C ASN A 399 20.28 1.52 -1.09
N ARG A 400 20.37 1.97 -2.35
CA ARG A 400 19.80 1.22 -3.46
C ARG A 400 20.32 -0.21 -3.39
N VAL A 401 19.40 -1.15 -3.40
CA VAL A 401 19.75 -2.56 -3.46
C VAL A 401 20.11 -2.88 -4.91
N GLU A 402 21.41 -2.96 -5.19
CA GLU A 402 21.90 -3.48 -6.46
C GLU A 402 22.32 -4.93 -6.27
N GLN A 403 21.88 -5.81 -7.17
CA GLN A 403 22.31 -7.20 -7.17
C GLN A 403 23.80 -7.29 -7.50
N SER A 404 24.55 -8.06 -6.72
CA SER A 404 25.98 -8.30 -6.99
C SER A 404 26.32 -9.74 -7.39
N THR A 405 25.31 -10.63 -7.56
CA THR A 405 25.32 -12.08 -7.87
C THR A 405 24.54 -12.89 -6.79
N LEU A 406 25.09 -14.00 -6.27
CA LEU A 406 24.56 -14.80 -5.15
C LEU A 406 24.70 -14.11 -3.78
N THR A 407 25.33 -12.92 -3.74
CA THR A 407 25.56 -12.17 -2.52
C THR A 407 24.71 -10.90 -2.51
N PHE A 408 23.82 -10.82 -1.54
CA PHE A 408 22.97 -9.67 -1.29
C PHE A 408 23.68 -8.66 -0.38
N PRO A 409 23.54 -7.34 -0.62
CA PRO A 409 24.18 -6.32 0.19
C PRO A 409 23.61 -6.29 1.63
N GLY A 410 24.40 -5.78 2.57
CA GLY A 410 23.93 -5.51 3.93
C GLY A 410 22.74 -4.53 3.92
N GLY A 411 21.66 -4.87 4.62
CA GLY A 411 20.40 -4.10 4.60
C GLY A 411 19.39 -4.51 3.51
N PHE A 412 19.68 -5.57 2.74
CA PHE A 412 18.67 -6.26 1.92
C PHE A 412 17.56 -6.85 2.80
N GLY A 413 16.33 -6.89 2.28
CA GLY A 413 15.20 -7.59 2.91
C GLY A 413 14.09 -6.69 3.44
N ILE A 414 13.18 -7.31 4.18
CA ILE A 414 11.92 -6.72 4.66
C ILE A 414 11.88 -6.87 6.20
N PRO A 415 12.08 -5.79 6.98
CA PRO A 415 12.12 -5.84 8.45
C PRO A 415 10.93 -6.52 9.13
N ALA A 416 9.74 -6.39 8.55
CA ALA A 416 8.51 -7.01 9.03
C ALA A 416 8.65 -8.53 9.08
N LEU A 417 9.21 -9.15 8.04
CA LEU A 417 9.36 -10.61 7.96
C LEU A 417 10.22 -11.15 9.11
N ARG A 418 11.33 -10.49 9.43
CA ARG A 418 12.21 -10.90 10.53
C ARG A 418 11.48 -10.97 11.88
N SER A 419 10.54 -10.05 12.10
CA SER A 419 9.82 -9.90 13.37
C SER A 419 8.57 -10.77 13.45
N MET A 420 8.19 -11.46 12.37
CA MET A 420 7.06 -12.40 12.37
C MET A 420 7.37 -13.58 13.29
N THR A 421 6.39 -13.92 14.13
CA THR A 421 6.46 -15.04 15.08
C THR A 421 5.17 -15.85 15.02
N GLY A 422 5.24 -17.12 15.43
CA GLY A 422 4.09 -18.02 15.54
C GLY A 422 4.48 -19.32 16.24
N SER A 423 3.88 -20.45 15.85
CA SER A 423 4.04 -21.73 16.57
C SER A 423 5.46 -22.30 16.58
N TYR A 424 6.31 -21.95 15.61
CA TYR A 424 7.69 -22.43 15.53
C TYR A 424 8.70 -21.32 15.19
N THR A 425 9.98 -21.60 15.47
CA THR A 425 11.07 -20.59 15.48
C THR A 425 11.49 -20.11 14.09
N THR A 426 11.28 -20.93 13.05
CA THR A 426 11.69 -20.64 11.67
C THR A 426 10.53 -20.14 10.80
N LEU A 427 9.42 -19.74 11.41
CA LEU A 427 8.23 -19.25 10.68
C LEU A 427 8.56 -18.08 9.74
N ASN A 428 9.41 -17.15 10.16
CA ASN A 428 9.85 -16.06 9.31
C ASN A 428 10.62 -16.53 8.05
N GLN A 429 11.39 -17.61 8.15
CA GLN A 429 12.04 -18.25 7.00
C GLN A 429 11.01 -18.93 6.09
N GLN A 430 9.98 -19.56 6.66
CA GLN A 430 8.88 -20.12 5.88
C GLN A 430 8.13 -19.05 5.08
N VAL A 431 7.78 -17.92 5.70
CA VAL A 431 7.10 -16.83 4.98
C VAL A 431 7.99 -16.26 3.87
N ALA A 432 9.30 -16.14 4.11
CA ALA A 432 10.25 -15.70 3.10
C ALA A 432 10.38 -16.71 1.95
N ALA A 433 10.40 -18.02 2.22
CA ALA A 433 10.40 -19.06 1.19
C ALA A 433 9.11 -19.03 0.37
N ASN A 434 7.95 -18.92 1.01
CA ASN A 434 6.67 -18.76 0.32
C ASN A 434 6.62 -17.50 -0.56
N LEU A 435 7.28 -16.41 -0.14
CA LEU A 435 7.34 -15.19 -0.95
C LEU A 435 8.21 -15.37 -2.21
N VAL A 436 9.30 -16.14 -2.10
CA VAL A 436 10.19 -16.47 -3.23
C VAL A 436 9.42 -17.31 -4.25
N ASP A 437 8.87 -18.44 -3.84
CA ASP A 437 8.18 -19.40 -4.72
C ASP A 437 6.89 -18.80 -5.33
N TYR A 438 6.22 -17.91 -4.61
CA TYR A 438 5.11 -17.16 -5.19
C TYR A 438 5.53 -16.30 -6.39
N SER A 439 6.77 -15.78 -6.36
CA SER A 439 7.23 -14.68 -7.21
C SER A 439 8.21 -15.09 -8.31
N ASP A 440 8.91 -16.21 -8.16
CA ASP A 440 9.75 -16.76 -9.22
C ASP A 440 8.91 -17.48 -10.28
N SER A 441 9.55 -17.98 -11.34
CA SER A 441 8.85 -18.50 -12.51
C SER A 441 8.68 -20.02 -12.53
N ASP A 442 9.22 -20.73 -11.54
CA ASP A 442 9.32 -22.18 -11.62
C ASP A 442 8.22 -22.89 -10.85
N SER A 443 8.40 -24.15 -10.46
CA SER A 443 7.39 -24.93 -9.72
C SER A 443 8.09 -25.87 -8.75
N TRP A 444 9.24 -25.44 -8.26
CA TRP A 444 10.10 -26.18 -7.36
C TRP A 444 10.20 -25.45 -6.03
N ALA A 445 9.75 -26.11 -4.97
CA ALA A 445 9.77 -25.56 -3.63
C ALA A 445 11.17 -25.13 -3.21
N THR A 446 11.30 -23.91 -2.70
CA THR A 446 12.53 -23.45 -2.07
C THR A 446 12.73 -24.17 -0.75
N VAL A 447 13.65 -25.13 -0.75
CA VAL A 447 13.98 -25.98 0.42
C VAL A 447 15.44 -25.82 0.85
N PRO A 448 15.77 -26.04 2.14
CA PRO A 448 17.15 -26.09 2.62
C PRO A 448 17.98 -27.15 1.90
N SER A 449 19.30 -26.92 1.77
CA SER A 449 20.22 -27.85 1.08
C SER A 449 20.40 -29.20 1.81
N THR A 450 19.81 -29.35 2.99
CA THR A 450 19.81 -30.58 3.80
C THR A 450 18.66 -31.52 3.45
N VAL A 451 17.64 -31.04 2.72
CA VAL A 451 16.54 -31.87 2.23
C VAL A 451 17.08 -32.78 1.13
N THR A 452 16.88 -34.09 1.22
CA THR A 452 17.38 -35.02 0.20
C THR A 452 16.32 -36.06 -0.16
N TRP A 453 16.47 -36.67 -1.33
CA TRP A 453 15.66 -37.81 -1.74
C TRP A 453 15.94 -39.08 -0.90
N ALA A 454 17.09 -39.17 -0.22
CA ALA A 454 17.60 -40.45 0.27
C ALA A 454 17.42 -40.70 1.78
N ALA A 455 17.14 -39.68 2.59
CA ALA A 455 17.17 -39.83 4.04
C ALA A 455 16.15 -38.93 4.76
N VAL A 456 15.52 -39.48 5.81
CA VAL A 456 14.72 -38.70 6.77
C VAL A 456 15.63 -37.75 7.54
N PRO A 457 15.36 -36.44 7.54
CA PRO A 457 16.07 -35.45 8.34
C PRO A 457 16.12 -35.82 9.83
N THR A 458 17.27 -35.59 10.50
CA THR A 458 17.41 -35.83 11.95
C THR A 458 16.92 -34.66 12.80
N THR A 459 16.63 -33.52 12.16
CA THR A 459 16.00 -32.34 12.75
C THR A 459 14.84 -31.95 11.85
N GLU A 460 13.83 -31.28 12.40
CA GLU A 460 12.80 -30.69 11.54
C GLU A 460 13.42 -29.72 10.53
N ILE A 461 12.79 -29.64 9.36
CA ILE A 461 13.23 -28.75 8.29
C ILE A 461 12.77 -27.33 8.64
N ASP A 462 13.63 -26.35 8.35
CA ASP A 462 13.40 -24.95 8.68
C ASP A 462 12.22 -24.33 7.91
N TYR A 463 12.11 -24.67 6.61
CA TYR A 463 11.07 -24.20 5.71
C TYR A 463 10.94 -25.12 4.48
N CYS A 464 9.78 -25.10 3.82
CA CYS A 464 9.53 -25.65 2.50
C CYS A 464 8.61 -24.67 1.78
N GLY A 465 9.13 -23.87 0.84
CA GLY A 465 8.32 -22.88 0.16
C GLY A 465 7.16 -23.51 -0.63
N ASN A 466 6.09 -22.74 -0.80
CA ASN A 466 4.85 -23.21 -1.39
C ASN A 466 4.79 -22.91 -2.88
N GLU A 467 4.69 -23.96 -3.67
CA GLU A 467 4.58 -23.90 -5.12
C GLU A 467 3.20 -24.28 -5.62
N LYS A 468 2.92 -23.97 -6.89
CA LYS A 468 1.68 -24.38 -7.56
C LYS A 468 1.68 -25.87 -7.92
N VAL A 469 1.69 -26.73 -6.89
CA VAL A 469 1.79 -28.19 -6.98
C VAL A 469 0.79 -28.88 -6.04
N PRO A 470 0.53 -30.19 -6.20
CA PRO A 470 -0.20 -30.95 -5.19
C PRO A 470 0.66 -31.14 -3.93
N TYR A 471 0.02 -31.11 -2.77
CA TYR A 471 0.67 -31.26 -1.46
C TYR A 471 0.33 -32.61 -0.82
N PHE A 472 1.23 -33.15 0.01
CA PHE A 472 0.91 -34.31 0.85
C PHE A 472 -0.14 -33.92 1.91
N ASN A 473 -1.29 -34.61 1.90
CA ASN A 473 -2.39 -34.39 2.84
C ASN A 473 -2.45 -35.49 3.90
N GLU A 474 -2.40 -36.76 3.46
CA GLU A 474 -2.47 -37.91 4.36
C GLU A 474 -1.46 -38.99 4.01
N VAL A 475 -1.09 -39.76 5.02
CA VAL A 475 -0.32 -40.99 4.83
C VAL A 475 -0.84 -42.09 5.75
N ALA A 476 -1.14 -43.24 5.17
CA ALA A 476 -1.55 -44.44 5.88
C ALA A 476 -0.44 -45.49 5.80
N CYS A 477 0.11 -45.88 6.95
CA CYS A 477 1.08 -46.96 7.06
C CYS A 477 0.34 -48.25 7.39
N ARG A 478 0.06 -49.07 6.37
CA ARG A 478 -0.61 -50.36 6.57
C ARG A 478 0.39 -51.45 6.92
N ILE A 479 0.17 -52.10 8.04
CA ILE A 479 1.03 -53.13 8.60
C ILE A 479 0.30 -54.46 8.46
N LEU A 480 0.88 -55.39 7.69
CA LEU A 480 0.28 -56.69 7.43
C LEU A 480 1.10 -57.77 8.14
N VAL A 481 0.41 -58.56 8.96
CA VAL A 481 0.98 -59.71 9.66
C VAL A 481 0.32 -60.96 9.14
N ASP A 482 1.09 -61.83 8.50
CA ASP A 482 0.59 -63.07 7.93
C ASP A 482 1.15 -64.29 8.66
N LYS A 483 0.29 -65.26 8.93
CA LYS A 483 0.65 -66.64 9.25
C LYS A 483 0.05 -67.58 8.22
N ALA A 484 0.91 -68.26 7.47
CA ALA A 484 0.51 -69.28 6.50
C ALA A 484 0.96 -70.67 6.95
N MET A 485 0.10 -71.67 6.71
CA MET A 485 0.37 -73.09 6.92
C MET A 485 0.23 -73.79 5.57
N THR A 486 1.14 -74.68 5.21
CA THR A 486 0.99 -75.48 3.98
C THR A 486 -0.27 -76.35 4.06
N GLU A 487 -1.12 -76.33 3.02
CA GLU A 487 -2.36 -77.12 3.00
C GLU A 487 -2.08 -78.64 2.95
N THR A 488 -0.94 -79.01 2.37
CA THR A 488 -0.44 -80.38 2.27
C THR A 488 1.07 -80.39 2.56
N PRO A 489 1.57 -81.31 3.40
CA PRO A 489 3.01 -81.47 3.62
C PRO A 489 3.78 -81.66 2.31
N PRO A 490 5.01 -81.14 2.19
CA PRO A 490 5.88 -81.44 1.06
C PRO A 490 5.97 -82.96 0.79
N PRO A 491 5.96 -83.40 -0.48
CA PRO A 491 5.98 -84.83 -0.82
C PRO A 491 7.14 -85.56 -0.12
N GLY A 492 6.81 -86.46 0.80
CA GLY A 492 7.79 -87.26 1.55
C GLY A 492 8.16 -86.76 2.96
N SER A 493 7.68 -85.60 3.44
CA SER A 493 7.99 -85.11 4.80
C SER A 493 6.96 -85.51 5.87
N GLY A 494 5.66 -85.53 5.52
CA GLY A 494 4.56 -85.71 6.48
C GLY A 494 4.38 -84.58 7.50
N VAL A 495 5.13 -83.48 7.36
CA VAL A 495 5.15 -82.34 8.30
C VAL A 495 4.64 -81.08 7.62
N TYR A 496 3.67 -80.42 8.24
CA TYR A 496 3.21 -79.09 7.86
C TYR A 496 4.29 -78.05 8.14
N THR A 497 4.39 -77.07 7.26
CA THR A 497 5.32 -75.94 7.40
C THR A 497 4.57 -74.65 7.66
N TYR A 498 5.17 -73.78 8.48
CA TYR A 498 4.61 -72.51 8.91
C TYR A 498 5.47 -71.35 8.38
N THR A 499 4.82 -70.34 7.82
CA THR A 499 5.45 -69.12 7.34
C THR A 499 4.85 -67.92 8.07
N TYR A 500 5.73 -67.06 8.57
CA TYR A 500 5.39 -65.82 9.28
C TYR A 500 5.92 -64.64 8.49
N ARG A 501 5.11 -63.60 8.27
CA ARG A 501 5.52 -62.39 7.55
C ARG A 501 5.06 -61.14 8.27
N LEU A 502 5.92 -60.13 8.28
CA LEU A 502 5.59 -58.75 8.61
C LEU A 502 5.86 -57.89 7.37
N ARG A 503 4.85 -57.17 6.91
CA ARG A 503 4.93 -56.25 5.78
C ARG A 503 4.46 -54.85 6.16
N LEU A 504 5.06 -53.85 5.53
CA LEU A 504 4.69 -52.44 5.66
C LEU A 504 4.39 -51.90 4.26
N VAL A 505 3.18 -51.37 4.07
CA VAL A 505 2.72 -50.90 2.76
C VAL A 505 2.07 -49.53 2.95
N PRO A 506 2.77 -48.43 2.63
CA PRO A 506 2.19 -47.11 2.75
C PRO A 506 1.17 -46.84 1.64
N SER A 507 0.33 -45.86 1.88
CA SER A 507 -0.51 -45.21 0.88
C SER A 507 -0.48 -43.72 1.18
N VAL A 508 -0.43 -42.90 0.14
CA VAL A 508 -0.39 -41.44 0.29
C VAL A 508 -1.63 -40.84 -0.33
N GLU A 509 -2.20 -39.84 0.34
CA GLU A 509 -3.17 -38.94 -0.27
C GLU A 509 -2.49 -37.61 -0.56
N MET A 510 -2.65 -37.17 -1.79
CA MET A 510 -2.26 -35.84 -2.21
C MET A 510 -3.49 -34.98 -2.41
N VAL A 511 -3.36 -33.71 -2.05
CA VAL A 511 -4.39 -32.70 -2.28
C VAL A 511 -3.94 -31.72 -3.35
N ASN A 512 -4.87 -31.35 -4.23
CA ASN A 512 -4.70 -30.24 -5.14
C ASN A 512 -5.75 -29.19 -4.82
N ILE A 513 -5.31 -28.08 -4.24
CA ILE A 513 -6.17 -26.96 -3.84
C ILE A 513 -6.52 -26.01 -5.00
N PHE A 514 -5.89 -26.21 -6.17
CA PHE A 514 -6.01 -25.36 -7.35
C PHE A 514 -7.07 -25.88 -8.33
N GLU A 515 -7.58 -24.99 -9.19
CA GLU A 515 -8.65 -25.31 -10.15
C GLU A 515 -8.17 -25.96 -11.45
N GLU A 516 -6.90 -26.37 -11.51
CA GLU A 516 -6.31 -27.07 -12.66
C GLU A 516 -5.68 -28.39 -12.24
N ASN A 517 -5.60 -29.36 -13.15
CA ASN A 517 -4.93 -30.63 -12.88
C ASN A 517 -3.41 -30.40 -12.80
N LEU A 518 -2.77 -30.95 -11.77
CA LEU A 518 -1.35 -30.77 -11.52
C LEU A 518 -0.62 -32.11 -11.42
N THR A 519 0.65 -32.13 -11.82
CA THR A 519 1.50 -33.33 -11.78
C THR A 519 2.61 -33.11 -10.76
N THR A 520 2.74 -34.03 -9.81
CA THR A 520 3.76 -33.94 -8.75
C THR A 520 5.09 -34.56 -9.15
N GLY A 521 5.11 -35.35 -10.23
CA GLY A 521 6.29 -36.12 -10.65
C GLY A 521 6.38 -37.45 -9.89
N ASP A 522 7.57 -37.75 -9.37
CA ASP A 522 7.83 -38.89 -8.49
C ASP A 522 7.58 -38.49 -7.04
N CYS A 523 7.26 -39.46 -6.19
CA CYS A 523 7.13 -39.26 -4.75
C CYS A 523 7.85 -40.38 -4.01
N ARG A 524 8.51 -40.06 -2.91
CA ARG A 524 9.10 -41.05 -2.01
C ARG A 524 8.54 -40.87 -0.61
N VAL A 525 8.14 -41.98 -0.01
CA VAL A 525 7.81 -42.08 1.41
C VAL A 525 8.91 -42.90 2.08
N GLN A 526 9.63 -42.29 3.01
CA GLN A 526 10.67 -42.94 3.80
C GLN A 526 10.14 -43.15 5.23
N ILE A 527 10.03 -44.40 5.67
CA ILE A 527 9.48 -44.75 6.99
C ILE A 527 10.56 -45.35 7.86
N LYS A 528 10.71 -44.79 9.07
CA LYS A 528 11.65 -45.25 10.10
C LYS A 528 10.90 -45.83 11.31
N GLY A 529 11.43 -46.90 11.86
CA GLY A 529 10.85 -47.54 13.04
C GLY A 529 11.65 -48.73 13.53
N ARG A 530 11.05 -49.50 14.44
CA ARG A 530 11.62 -50.75 14.96
C ARG A 530 10.55 -51.84 14.98
N TRP A 531 10.94 -53.07 14.69
CA TRP A 531 10.11 -54.23 14.92
C TRP A 531 10.84 -55.30 15.74
N GLU A 532 10.08 -56.10 16.47
CA GLU A 532 10.55 -57.25 17.24
C GLU A 532 9.56 -58.40 17.08
N PHE A 533 10.06 -59.58 16.75
CA PHE A 533 9.31 -60.83 16.70
C PHE A 533 9.63 -61.64 17.94
N GLU A 534 8.63 -61.87 18.77
CA GLU A 534 8.73 -62.70 19.97
C GLU A 534 7.95 -64.00 19.75
N ALA A 535 8.54 -65.10 20.21
CA ALA A 535 7.88 -66.40 20.25
C ALA A 535 8.56 -67.29 21.29
N ASP A 536 7.89 -68.37 21.70
CA ASP A 536 8.43 -69.34 22.66
C ASP A 536 8.85 -68.69 24.00
N GLY A 537 8.26 -67.54 24.35
CA GLY A 537 8.53 -66.79 25.58
C GLY A 537 9.76 -65.88 25.55
N ALA A 538 10.37 -65.64 24.38
CA ALA A 538 11.53 -64.74 24.23
C ALA A 538 11.56 -64.02 22.87
N PRO A 539 12.34 -62.93 22.73
CA PRO A 539 12.65 -62.34 21.43
C PRO A 539 13.40 -63.31 20.53
N VAL A 540 12.88 -63.50 19.32
CA VAL A 540 13.46 -64.36 18.27
C VAL A 540 14.26 -63.53 17.28
N ALA A 541 13.71 -62.39 16.85
CA ALA A 541 14.36 -61.47 15.91
C ALA A 541 13.88 -60.05 16.17
N SER A 542 14.71 -59.06 15.85
CA SER A 542 14.32 -57.65 15.89
C SER A 542 15.23 -56.86 14.96
N ALA A 543 14.70 -55.79 14.37
CA ALA A 543 15.51 -54.87 13.60
C ALA A 543 14.91 -53.46 13.62
N ASP A 544 15.80 -52.46 13.55
CA ASP A 544 15.41 -51.12 13.14
C ASP A 544 15.26 -51.12 11.61
N PHE A 545 14.32 -50.33 11.10
CA PHE A 545 14.09 -50.19 9.67
C PHE A 545 14.05 -48.72 9.26
N ASP A 546 14.51 -48.47 8.04
CA ASP A 546 14.54 -47.18 7.37
C ASP A 546 14.34 -47.45 5.87
N ILE A 547 13.08 -47.43 5.42
CA ILE A 547 12.71 -48.00 4.12
C ILE A 547 12.11 -46.93 3.20
N PRO A 548 12.65 -46.77 1.97
CA PRO A 548 12.03 -45.98 0.91
C PRO A 548 10.92 -46.75 0.19
N PHE A 549 9.83 -46.05 -0.07
CA PHE A 549 8.73 -46.45 -0.95
C PHE A 549 8.58 -45.40 -2.05
N ASP A 550 8.93 -45.78 -3.29
CA ASP A 550 8.93 -44.89 -4.46
C ASP A 550 7.65 -45.04 -5.29
N PHE A 551 6.96 -43.94 -5.51
CA PHE A 551 5.79 -43.77 -6.36
C PHE A 551 6.20 -42.94 -7.58
N SER A 552 5.64 -43.24 -8.76
CA SER A 552 6.01 -42.55 -10.00
C SER A 552 4.80 -42.07 -10.79
N GLY A 553 4.95 -40.91 -11.42
CA GLY A 553 3.99 -40.36 -12.38
C GLY A 553 2.64 -39.98 -11.77
N LEU A 554 2.63 -39.34 -10.60
CA LEU A 554 1.40 -38.96 -9.89
C LEU A 554 0.78 -37.69 -10.51
N THR A 555 -0.53 -37.74 -10.79
CA THR A 555 -1.31 -36.60 -11.30
C THR A 555 -2.58 -36.45 -10.47
N VAL A 556 -2.76 -35.29 -9.86
CA VAL A 556 -3.88 -34.98 -8.97
C VAL A 556 -4.87 -34.06 -9.69
N GLN A 557 -6.15 -34.41 -9.65
CA GLN A 557 -7.19 -33.63 -10.32
C GLN A 557 -7.40 -32.27 -9.65
N ALA A 558 -7.97 -31.32 -10.38
CA ALA A 558 -8.31 -29.99 -9.86
C ALA A 558 -9.25 -30.06 -8.64
N ALA A 559 -8.94 -29.29 -7.59
CA ALA A 559 -9.74 -29.16 -6.38
C ALA A 559 -10.20 -30.52 -5.81
N SER A 560 -9.26 -31.44 -5.63
CA SER A 560 -9.54 -32.81 -5.21
C SER A 560 -8.48 -33.40 -4.29
N TYR A 561 -8.85 -34.51 -3.67
CA TYR A 561 -7.95 -35.44 -2.99
C TYR A 561 -7.78 -36.67 -3.90
N GLU A 562 -6.57 -37.19 -4.01
CA GLU A 562 -6.29 -38.40 -4.78
C GLU A 562 -5.36 -39.32 -4.00
N VAL A 563 -5.69 -40.61 -4.02
CA VAL A 563 -5.04 -41.63 -3.22
C VAL A 563 -4.18 -42.53 -4.09
N TYR A 564 -2.94 -42.72 -3.67
CA TYR A 564 -1.98 -43.57 -4.35
C TYR A 564 -1.53 -44.69 -3.40
N PRO A 565 -2.09 -45.90 -3.55
CA PRO A 565 -1.68 -47.05 -2.76
C PRO A 565 -0.38 -47.64 -3.29
N PHE A 566 0.52 -48.02 -2.39
CA PHE A 566 1.70 -48.80 -2.76
C PHE A 566 1.32 -50.27 -2.96
N SER A 567 1.89 -50.92 -3.98
CA SER A 567 1.59 -52.34 -4.24
C SER A 567 2.12 -53.23 -3.12
N GLU A 568 1.27 -54.13 -2.63
CA GLU A 568 1.61 -55.14 -1.62
C GLU A 568 2.41 -56.33 -2.18
N ASP A 569 2.49 -56.45 -3.51
CA ASP A 569 3.17 -57.57 -4.17
C ASP A 569 4.69 -57.44 -3.99
N ILE A 570 5.23 -58.23 -3.07
CA ILE A 570 6.66 -58.27 -2.75
C ILE A 570 7.57 -58.68 -3.91
N THR A 571 7.02 -59.28 -4.98
CA THR A 571 7.79 -59.58 -6.20
C THR A 571 8.01 -58.35 -7.07
N VAL A 572 7.10 -57.39 -6.97
CA VAL A 572 7.17 -56.09 -7.64
C VAL A 572 7.88 -55.08 -6.75
N ASN A 573 7.56 -55.06 -5.46
CA ASN A 573 8.04 -54.09 -4.49
C ASN A 573 8.63 -54.78 -3.23
N PRO A 574 9.91 -55.17 -3.25
CA PRO A 574 10.53 -55.86 -2.13
C PRO A 574 10.59 -55.02 -0.85
N SER A 575 10.55 -53.69 -0.95
CA SER A 575 10.49 -52.75 0.19
C SER A 575 9.30 -53.00 1.12
N ALA A 576 8.24 -53.67 0.65
CA ALA A 576 7.09 -54.00 1.47
C ALA A 576 7.37 -55.04 2.56
N LEU A 577 8.46 -55.82 2.47
CA LEU A 577 8.76 -56.90 3.42
C LEU A 577 9.72 -56.44 4.53
N LEU A 578 9.27 -56.45 5.79
CA LEU A 578 10.11 -56.15 6.96
C LEU A 578 10.78 -57.40 7.53
N HIS A 579 10.04 -58.50 7.64
CA HIS A 579 10.53 -59.75 8.20
C HIS A 579 9.79 -60.94 7.62
N GLN A 580 10.51 -62.06 7.47
CA GLN A 580 9.92 -63.32 7.06
C GLN A 580 10.65 -64.52 7.69
N VAL A 581 9.86 -65.46 8.20
CA VAL A 581 10.29 -66.83 8.50
C VAL A 581 9.55 -67.76 7.54
N VAL A 582 10.27 -68.58 6.79
CA VAL A 582 9.70 -69.46 5.75
C VAL A 582 9.82 -70.91 6.15
N ASP A 583 8.80 -71.69 5.82
CA ASP A 583 8.79 -73.15 5.86
C ASP A 583 9.30 -73.78 7.16
N ARG A 584 8.95 -73.18 8.30
CA ARG A 584 9.35 -73.72 9.61
C ARG A 584 8.57 -75.02 9.90
N PRO A 585 9.22 -76.11 10.33
CA PRO A 585 8.57 -77.41 10.54
C PRO A 585 7.77 -77.52 11.85
N ILE A 586 7.95 -76.57 12.78
CA ILE A 586 7.29 -76.54 14.09
C ILE A 586 6.68 -75.15 14.28
N ASP A 587 5.40 -75.12 14.68
CA ASP A 587 4.71 -73.88 14.98
C ASP A 587 5.33 -73.17 16.21
N TYR A 588 5.36 -71.85 16.20
CA TYR A 588 5.80 -71.07 17.34
C TYR A 588 4.73 -71.05 18.44
N VAL A 589 5.15 -71.04 19.71
CA VAL A 589 4.23 -70.85 20.84
C VAL A 589 4.06 -69.36 21.11
N ASN A 590 2.81 -68.88 21.12
CA ASN A 590 2.42 -67.48 21.32
C ASN A 590 3.23 -66.47 20.47
N PRO A 591 3.32 -66.63 19.14
CA PRO A 591 4.06 -65.72 18.29
C PRO A 591 3.40 -64.33 18.25
N GLN A 592 4.20 -63.28 18.36
CA GLN A 592 3.74 -61.90 18.24
C GLN A 592 4.78 -60.99 17.60
N TYR A 593 4.32 -59.97 16.88
CA TYR A 593 5.15 -58.85 16.47
C TYR A 593 4.92 -57.66 17.39
N LYS A 594 5.98 -56.92 17.67
CA LYS A 594 5.93 -55.56 18.18
C LYS A 594 6.44 -54.64 17.09
N ILE A 595 5.76 -53.54 16.84
CA ILE A 595 6.17 -52.56 15.83
C ILE A 595 5.95 -51.14 16.33
N SER A 596 6.89 -50.26 16.05
CA SER A 596 6.76 -48.82 16.27
C SER A 596 7.15 -48.05 15.02
N ILE A 597 6.42 -46.97 14.74
CA ILE A 597 6.76 -46.00 13.69
C ILE A 597 7.35 -44.78 14.38
N ALA A 598 8.61 -44.47 14.10
CA ALA A 598 9.33 -43.38 14.73
C ALA A 598 9.28 -42.09 13.90
N ALA A 599 9.29 -42.20 12.57
CA ALA A 599 9.21 -41.06 11.67
C ALA A 599 8.68 -41.46 10.28
N VAL A 600 8.03 -40.52 9.62
CA VAL A 600 7.60 -40.58 8.23
C VAL A 600 8.09 -39.32 7.54
N TYR A 601 8.84 -39.46 6.46
CA TYR A 601 9.32 -38.37 5.63
C TYR A 601 8.87 -38.59 4.20
N MET A 602 8.35 -37.55 3.59
CA MET A 602 7.77 -37.60 2.25
C MET A 602 8.39 -36.48 1.43
N VAL A 603 8.79 -36.81 0.21
CA VAL A 603 9.34 -35.86 -0.74
C VAL A 603 8.75 -36.13 -2.11
N SER A 604 8.35 -35.07 -2.80
CA SER A 604 7.87 -35.15 -4.18
C SER A 604 8.73 -34.29 -5.09
N GLY A 605 8.75 -34.63 -6.38
CA GLY A 605 9.51 -33.90 -7.39
C GLY A 605 10.19 -34.83 -8.40
N THR A 606 11.41 -34.50 -8.82
CA THR A 606 12.19 -35.35 -9.72
C THR A 606 13.06 -36.32 -8.94
N SER A 607 12.89 -37.63 -9.14
CA SER A 607 13.64 -38.65 -8.40
C SER A 607 15.15 -38.42 -8.44
N GLY A 608 15.75 -38.23 -7.25
CA GLY A 608 17.20 -38.05 -7.08
C GLY A 608 17.74 -36.65 -7.36
N ASP A 609 16.88 -35.66 -7.62
CA ASP A 609 17.26 -34.28 -7.88
C ASP A 609 16.80 -33.36 -6.74
N ILE A 610 17.76 -32.87 -5.94
CA ILE A 610 17.52 -31.99 -4.79
C ILE A 610 17.07 -30.57 -5.20
N ASP A 611 17.30 -30.19 -6.45
CA ASP A 611 16.98 -28.86 -6.95
C ASP A 611 15.61 -28.81 -7.63
N LYS A 612 14.91 -29.95 -7.72
CA LYS A 612 13.58 -30.11 -8.31
C LYS A 612 12.63 -30.85 -7.38
N ILE A 613 12.42 -30.25 -6.22
CA ILE A 613 11.50 -30.73 -5.19
C ILE A 613 10.20 -29.95 -5.33
N SER A 614 9.06 -30.62 -5.28
CA SER A 614 7.74 -29.98 -5.37
C SER A 614 7.13 -29.77 -3.99
N ASP A 615 7.18 -30.79 -3.12
CA ASP A 615 6.67 -30.72 -1.76
C ASP A 615 7.50 -31.61 -0.82
N VAL A 616 7.53 -31.24 0.46
CA VAL A 616 8.23 -31.99 1.51
C VAL A 616 7.39 -32.04 2.76
N ALA A 617 7.02 -33.24 3.18
CA ALA A 617 6.32 -33.47 4.42
C ALA A 617 7.13 -34.30 5.41
N LEU A 618 6.96 -34.01 6.70
CA LEU A 618 7.68 -34.69 7.75
C LEU A 618 6.83 -34.82 9.03
N TRP A 619 6.81 -36.03 9.56
CA TRP A 619 6.25 -36.34 10.87
C TRP A 619 7.23 -37.16 11.69
N ASN A 620 7.40 -36.77 12.96
CA ASN A 620 8.16 -37.50 13.96
C ASN A 620 7.21 -37.90 15.10
N ALA A 621 7.35 -39.15 15.57
CA ALA A 621 6.61 -39.61 16.72
C ALA A 621 7.02 -38.84 17.99
N THR A 622 6.05 -38.63 18.88
CA THR A 622 6.34 -38.10 20.22
C THR A 622 7.19 -39.10 21.00
N THR A 623 8.14 -38.62 21.80
CA THR A 623 8.98 -39.48 22.65
C THR A 623 8.34 -39.67 24.03
N PRO A 624 8.20 -40.90 24.56
CA PRO A 624 8.65 -42.18 23.97
C PRO A 624 7.75 -42.66 22.82
N VAL A 625 8.37 -43.26 21.81
CA VAL A 625 7.65 -43.81 20.64
C VAL A 625 6.72 -44.94 21.07
N VAL A 626 5.46 -44.90 20.61
CA VAL A 626 4.46 -45.91 20.93
C VAL A 626 4.73 -47.20 20.17
N GLU A 627 4.68 -48.33 20.88
CA GLU A 627 4.82 -49.67 20.33
C GLU A 627 3.46 -50.38 20.27
N CYS A 628 3.15 -50.95 19.11
CA CYS A 628 1.97 -51.78 18.90
C CYS A 628 2.35 -53.25 19.01
N VAL A 629 1.68 -53.99 19.91
CA VAL A 629 1.82 -55.43 20.07
C VAL A 629 0.74 -56.15 19.26
N ILE A 630 1.15 -57.07 18.40
CA ILE A 630 0.33 -57.80 17.45
C ILE A 630 0.46 -59.31 17.70
N PRO A 631 -0.44 -59.91 18.50
CA PRO A 631 -0.47 -61.35 18.72
C PRO A 631 -1.00 -62.11 17.50
N ILE A 632 -0.30 -63.17 17.10
CA ILE A 632 -0.67 -64.02 15.98
C ILE A 632 -1.40 -65.25 16.52
N THR A 633 -2.73 -65.21 16.50
CA THR A 633 -3.59 -66.21 17.16
C THR A 633 -4.09 -67.32 16.23
N SER A 634 -4.08 -67.10 14.90
CA SER A 634 -4.51 -68.07 13.90
C SER A 634 -3.80 -67.89 12.57
N SER A 635 -3.90 -68.88 11.67
CA SER A 635 -3.50 -68.72 10.28
C SER A 635 -4.41 -67.70 9.57
N GLY A 636 -3.85 -66.93 8.66
CA GLY A 636 -4.51 -65.80 8.00
C GLY A 636 -3.68 -64.52 8.05
N GLN A 637 -4.28 -63.44 7.56
CA GLN A 637 -3.70 -62.10 7.56
C GLN A 637 -4.42 -61.24 8.60
N GLN A 638 -3.64 -60.49 9.37
CA GLN A 638 -4.10 -59.40 10.23
C GLN A 638 -3.57 -58.09 9.65
N ILE A 639 -4.40 -57.06 9.64
CA ILE A 639 -4.06 -55.75 9.08
C ILE A 639 -4.19 -54.71 10.19
N PHE A 640 -3.20 -53.83 10.28
CA PHE A 640 -3.21 -52.69 11.17
C PHE A 640 -2.88 -51.41 10.40
N TYR A 641 -3.40 -50.28 10.88
CA TYR A 641 -3.28 -48.98 10.23
C TYR A 641 -2.67 -47.97 11.20
N HIS A 642 -1.77 -47.15 10.68
CA HIS A 642 -1.20 -46.00 11.37
C HIS A 642 -1.31 -44.78 10.44
N ASN A 643 -2.30 -43.93 10.70
CA ASN A 643 -2.76 -42.89 9.77
C ASN A 643 -2.44 -41.50 10.32
N LEU A 644 -1.95 -40.64 9.43
CA LEU A 644 -1.58 -39.26 9.70
C LEU A 644 -2.32 -38.35 8.71
N GLU A 645 -2.95 -37.29 9.20
CA GLU A 645 -3.58 -36.25 8.37
C GLU A 645 -2.97 -34.87 8.72
N ALA A 646 -2.62 -34.09 7.69
CA ALA A 646 -2.13 -32.73 7.84
C ALA A 646 -3.26 -31.79 8.25
N LYS A 647 -2.98 -30.83 9.14
CA LYS A 647 -3.91 -29.74 9.47
C LYS A 647 -4.04 -28.77 8.31
N ASP A 648 -2.93 -28.45 7.66
CA ASP A 648 -2.88 -27.72 6.40
C ASP A 648 -1.68 -28.24 5.59
N PRO A 649 -1.92 -28.84 4.42
CA PRO A 649 -0.87 -29.41 3.57
C PRO A 649 0.23 -28.42 3.17
N ARG A 650 -0.02 -27.11 3.22
CA ARG A 650 0.98 -26.07 2.92
C ARG A 650 1.98 -25.80 4.05
N CYS A 651 1.87 -26.52 5.17
CA CYS A 651 2.83 -26.47 6.28
C CYS A 651 3.19 -27.87 6.80
N ASN A 652 3.00 -28.89 5.96
CA ASN A 652 3.22 -30.30 6.24
C ASN A 652 4.71 -30.69 6.48
N HIS A 653 5.67 -29.78 6.24
CA HIS A 653 7.08 -29.96 6.60
C HIS A 653 7.33 -29.91 8.13
N ARG A 654 6.33 -29.53 8.94
CA ARG A 654 6.41 -29.43 10.40
C ARG A 654 5.62 -30.56 11.07
N SER A 655 6.23 -31.26 12.03
CA SER A 655 5.58 -32.41 12.67
C SER A 655 4.37 -32.00 13.53
N GLU A 656 4.35 -30.79 14.07
CA GLU A 656 3.23 -30.26 14.88
C GLU A 656 1.95 -29.96 14.08
N HIS A 657 2.07 -29.90 12.75
CA HIS A 657 0.96 -29.68 11.82
C HIS A 657 0.39 -30.98 11.27
N TRP A 658 0.87 -32.12 11.73
CA TRP A 658 0.28 -33.43 11.49
C TRP A 658 -0.53 -33.89 12.69
N THR A 659 -1.63 -34.58 12.44
CA THR A 659 -2.47 -35.19 13.47
C THR A 659 -2.42 -36.69 13.30
N LEU A 660 -1.97 -37.39 14.35
CA LEU A 660 -2.06 -38.84 14.44
C LEU A 660 -3.47 -39.22 14.86
N ASN A 661 -4.06 -40.20 14.18
CA ASN A 661 -5.34 -40.73 14.60
C ASN A 661 -5.18 -41.56 15.87
N ASP A 662 -5.39 -40.93 17.02
CA ASP A 662 -5.35 -41.58 18.34
C ASP A 662 -6.74 -41.87 18.91
N THR A 663 -7.79 -41.86 18.08
CA THR A 663 -9.17 -42.00 18.54
C THR A 663 -9.90 -43.15 17.86
N CYS A 664 -10.75 -43.83 18.62
CA CYS A 664 -11.53 -44.96 18.12
C CYS A 664 -13.00 -44.76 18.52
N SER A 665 -13.84 -44.42 17.54
CA SER A 665 -15.24 -44.07 17.76
C SER A 665 -16.16 -44.88 16.85
N GLY A 666 -16.53 -46.09 17.27
CA GLY A 666 -17.46 -46.93 16.50
C GLY A 666 -17.53 -48.36 17.04
N GLY A 667 -18.66 -49.05 16.81
CA GLY A 667 -18.89 -50.41 17.31
C GLY A 667 -18.01 -51.51 16.69
N GLY A 668 -17.17 -51.17 15.69
CA GLY A 668 -16.24 -52.09 15.03
C GLY A 668 -14.78 -51.63 15.03
N CYS A 669 -14.47 -50.46 15.59
CA CYS A 669 -13.10 -49.96 15.70
C CYS A 669 -12.43 -50.57 16.94
N SER A 670 -11.18 -51.00 16.79
CA SER A 670 -10.33 -51.43 17.91
C SER A 670 -8.91 -50.92 17.72
N MET A 671 -8.39 -50.27 18.76
CA MET A 671 -7.02 -49.74 18.84
C MET A 671 -6.16 -50.58 19.80
N PRO A 672 -5.25 -51.44 19.30
CA PRO A 672 -4.29 -52.17 20.13
C PRO A 672 -3.28 -51.27 20.85
N ALA A 673 -2.99 -50.09 20.30
CA ALA A 673 -2.11 -49.08 20.87
C ALA A 673 -2.51 -47.70 20.35
N ALA A 674 -2.09 -46.62 21.01
CA ALA A 674 -2.28 -45.26 20.51
C ALA A 674 -1.70 -45.14 19.08
N GLY A 675 -2.49 -44.65 18.15
CA GLY A 675 -2.12 -44.48 16.75
C GLY A 675 -2.22 -45.73 15.88
N PHE A 676 -2.62 -46.88 16.42
CA PHE A 676 -2.72 -48.13 15.67
C PHE A 676 -4.14 -48.68 15.70
N HIS A 677 -4.69 -48.95 14.52
CA HIS A 677 -6.08 -49.40 14.34
C HIS A 677 -6.13 -50.77 13.66
N THR A 678 -7.13 -51.59 13.97
CA THR A 678 -7.36 -52.93 13.38
C THR A 678 -8.31 -52.94 12.18
N THR A 679 -8.99 -51.83 11.96
CA THR A 679 -9.84 -51.56 10.81
C THR A 679 -9.38 -50.26 10.20
N ASP A 680 -9.56 -50.11 8.89
CA ASP A 680 -9.40 -48.81 8.25
C ASP A 680 -10.48 -47.86 8.82
N HIS A 681 -10.07 -46.89 9.64
CA HIS A 681 -10.99 -46.06 10.42
C HIS A 681 -10.36 -44.71 10.74
N CYS A 682 -11.09 -43.61 10.48
CA CYS A 682 -10.72 -42.21 10.68
C CYS A 682 -9.39 -41.79 10.01
N PHE A 683 -9.44 -40.71 9.23
CA PHE A 683 -8.45 -40.40 8.18
C PHE A 683 -8.36 -41.56 7.16
N THR A 684 -9.53 -42.10 6.81
CA THR A 684 -9.66 -43.01 5.67
C THR A 684 -9.39 -42.18 4.43
N LEU A 685 -8.29 -42.49 3.76
CA LEU A 685 -7.88 -41.84 2.52
C LEU A 685 -9.10 -41.71 1.58
N ASN A 686 -9.30 -40.52 1.03
CA ASN A 686 -10.39 -40.08 0.15
C ASN A 686 -11.78 -39.91 0.81
N ASP A 687 -11.95 -40.28 2.07
CA ASP A 687 -13.27 -40.32 2.74
C ASP A 687 -13.36 -39.40 3.98
N ASP A 688 -12.25 -39.13 4.68
CA ASP A 688 -12.25 -38.37 5.95
C ASP A 688 -11.18 -37.28 5.99
N ASN A 689 -11.47 -36.12 5.39
CA ASN A 689 -10.57 -34.95 5.32
C ASN A 689 -10.94 -33.88 6.36
N ASN A 690 -11.29 -34.30 7.57
CA ASN A 690 -11.85 -33.42 8.59
C ASN A 690 -10.80 -32.51 9.25
N ASN A 691 -9.51 -32.85 9.17
CA ASN A 691 -8.44 -32.02 9.73
C ASN A 691 -7.95 -30.98 8.73
N PHE A 692 -7.96 -31.29 7.42
CA PHE A 692 -7.86 -30.30 6.35
C PHE A 692 -9.24 -29.73 5.95
N ALA A 693 -9.81 -28.93 6.84
CA ALA A 693 -11.10 -28.27 6.71
C ALA A 693 -10.95 -26.75 6.46
N PRO A 694 -10.81 -26.28 5.19
CA PRO A 694 -10.59 -24.86 4.87
C PRO A 694 -11.76 -23.92 5.19
N ASN A 695 -12.81 -24.37 5.90
CA ASN A 695 -14.00 -23.59 6.20
C ASN A 695 -13.94 -22.99 7.62
N HIS A 696 -13.58 -21.71 7.75
CA HIS A 696 -13.34 -21.01 9.02
C HIS A 696 -14.12 -19.70 9.14
N ASP A 697 -14.39 -19.27 10.38
CA ASP A 697 -15.21 -18.08 10.67
C ASP A 697 -14.41 -16.76 10.78
N GLY A 698 -13.08 -16.82 10.75
CA GLY A 698 -12.19 -15.67 10.84
C GLY A 698 -11.75 -15.28 12.26
N THR A 699 -12.03 -16.10 13.28
CA THR A 699 -11.70 -15.75 14.68
C THR A 699 -10.21 -15.86 14.99
N THR A 700 -9.57 -16.96 14.60
CA THR A 700 -8.15 -17.25 14.84
C THR A 700 -7.36 -17.58 13.58
N GLU A 701 -8.05 -17.74 12.45
CA GLU A 701 -7.58 -18.16 11.13
C GLU A 701 -8.20 -17.24 10.07
N ASP A 702 -7.78 -17.39 8.82
CA ASP A 702 -8.36 -16.65 7.70
C ASP A 702 -9.83 -17.05 7.53
N LYS A 703 -10.69 -16.07 7.25
CA LYS A 703 -12.14 -16.30 7.11
C LYS A 703 -12.45 -16.96 5.77
N GLU A 704 -13.10 -18.12 5.80
CA GLU A 704 -13.49 -18.87 4.60
C GLU A 704 -14.82 -19.58 4.82
N LEU A 705 -15.94 -19.00 4.37
CA LEU A 705 -17.25 -19.60 4.59
C LEU A 705 -17.70 -20.46 3.41
N GLY A 706 -18.11 -21.68 3.69
CA GLY A 706 -18.77 -22.59 2.74
C GLY A 706 -17.85 -23.25 1.72
N VAL A 707 -16.53 -23.26 1.97
CA VAL A 707 -15.54 -23.88 1.08
C VAL A 707 -15.50 -25.39 1.31
N THR A 708 -15.77 -26.17 0.26
CA THR A 708 -15.60 -27.64 0.23
C THR A 708 -15.32 -28.09 -1.19
N PHE A 709 -14.47 -29.10 -1.40
CA PHE A 709 -14.15 -29.60 -2.75
C PHE A 709 -15.33 -30.28 -3.46
N ALA A 710 -16.28 -30.82 -2.69
CA ALA A 710 -17.55 -31.33 -3.20
C ALA A 710 -18.60 -30.23 -3.43
N GLY A 711 -18.38 -29.01 -2.92
CA GLY A 711 -19.34 -27.90 -2.94
C GLY A 711 -19.26 -27.02 -4.17
N THR A 712 -20.03 -25.93 -4.15
CA THR A 712 -20.03 -24.91 -5.22
C THR A 712 -18.78 -24.02 -5.15
N LYS A 713 -18.34 -23.64 -3.94
CA LYS A 713 -17.07 -22.94 -3.72
C LYS A 713 -15.99 -24.01 -3.44
N LYS A 714 -15.26 -24.39 -4.48
CA LYS A 714 -14.28 -25.49 -4.48
C LYS A 714 -12.87 -25.07 -4.07
N THR A 715 -12.60 -23.78 -4.01
CA THR A 715 -11.30 -23.25 -3.61
C THR A 715 -11.51 -22.05 -2.68
N PHE A 716 -10.45 -21.65 -1.99
CA PHE A 716 -10.46 -20.58 -0.98
C PHE A 716 -9.51 -19.45 -1.39
N SER A 717 -9.54 -18.34 -0.65
CA SER A 717 -8.78 -17.12 -0.93
C SER A 717 -7.33 -17.43 -1.28
N THR A 718 -6.70 -18.25 -0.45
CA THR A 718 -5.25 -18.38 -0.35
C THR A 718 -4.71 -19.57 -1.16
N ALA A 719 -5.57 -20.24 -1.95
CA ALA A 719 -5.21 -21.25 -2.94
C ALA A 719 -4.87 -20.58 -4.29
N PHE A 720 -4.02 -19.56 -4.25
CA PHE A 720 -3.56 -18.82 -5.43
C PHE A 720 -2.05 -18.62 -5.33
N ILE A 721 -1.32 -19.11 -6.32
CA ILE A 721 0.11 -18.88 -6.47
C ILE A 721 0.34 -18.44 -7.91
N ARG A 722 1.05 -17.33 -8.07
CA ARG A 722 1.20 -16.65 -9.35
C ARG A 722 2.29 -17.29 -10.22
N ASN A 723 3.40 -17.72 -9.61
CA ASN A 723 4.65 -18.13 -10.27
C ASN A 723 5.13 -17.04 -11.24
N ALA A 724 5.05 -15.80 -10.76
CA ALA A 724 5.56 -14.61 -11.42
C ALA A 724 5.63 -13.44 -10.42
N PRO A 725 6.38 -12.37 -10.72
CA PRO A 725 6.44 -11.21 -9.86
C PRO A 725 5.07 -10.64 -9.54
N MET A 726 4.90 -10.18 -8.30
CA MET A 726 3.68 -9.53 -7.87
C MET A 726 3.33 -8.34 -8.77
N GLU A 727 2.08 -8.28 -9.22
CA GLU A 727 1.52 -7.15 -9.96
C GLU A 727 0.93 -6.11 -9.00
N THR A 728 0.53 -6.53 -7.79
CA THR A 728 -0.10 -5.63 -6.81
C THR A 728 0.28 -6.00 -5.38
N LEU A 729 0.22 -5.03 -4.46
CA LEU A 729 0.42 -5.28 -3.03
C LEU A 729 -0.69 -6.14 -2.41
N TRP A 730 -1.77 -6.35 -3.15
CA TRP A 730 -2.89 -7.18 -2.73
C TRP A 730 -2.48 -8.65 -2.56
N GLU A 731 -1.55 -9.10 -3.38
CA GLU A 731 -1.09 -10.49 -3.44
C GLU A 731 -0.32 -10.95 -2.22
N LEU A 732 0.14 -10.01 -1.39
CA LEU A 732 0.70 -10.32 -0.08
C LEU A 732 -0.28 -11.13 0.78
N GLY A 733 -1.58 -10.85 0.65
CA GLY A 733 -2.65 -11.58 1.34
C GLY A 733 -2.83 -13.03 0.90
N ALA A 734 -2.25 -13.43 -0.25
CA ALA A 734 -2.26 -14.83 -0.70
C ALA A 734 -1.10 -15.65 -0.11
N ILE A 735 -0.08 -14.99 0.46
CA ILE A 735 1.14 -15.66 0.95
C ILE A 735 0.85 -16.37 2.27
N HIS A 736 0.98 -17.69 2.27
CA HIS A 736 0.80 -18.52 3.46
C HIS A 736 1.81 -18.17 4.56
N ARG A 737 1.35 -18.09 5.82
CA ARG A 737 2.16 -17.66 6.97
C ARG A 737 3.00 -18.78 7.57
N GLY A 738 2.81 -20.03 7.11
CA GLY A 738 3.47 -21.21 7.66
C GLY A 738 2.70 -21.87 8.82
N GLU A 739 1.55 -21.33 9.20
CA GLU A 739 0.64 -21.92 10.19
C GLU A 739 -0.67 -22.30 9.50
N PRO A 740 -1.39 -23.35 9.96
CA PRO A 740 -2.63 -23.80 9.33
C PRO A 740 -3.63 -22.66 9.11
N TYR A 741 -4.12 -22.53 7.87
CA TYR A 741 -5.18 -21.59 7.48
C TYR A 741 -4.88 -20.11 7.78
N ARG A 742 -3.62 -19.71 7.72
CA ARG A 742 -3.21 -18.33 7.93
C ARG A 742 -2.33 -17.81 6.81
N THR A 743 -2.61 -16.60 6.35
CA THR A 743 -1.75 -15.82 5.46
C THR A 743 -1.13 -14.62 6.17
N ILE A 744 -0.30 -13.86 5.45
CA ILE A 744 0.13 -12.54 5.90
C ILE A 744 -1.10 -11.69 6.16
N ASN A 745 -1.39 -11.42 7.42
CA ASN A 745 -2.64 -10.79 7.83
C ASN A 745 -2.64 -9.28 7.52
N LEU A 746 -3.22 -8.88 6.40
CA LEU A 746 -3.35 -7.46 6.04
C LEU A 746 -4.52 -6.77 6.75
N ASN A 747 -5.41 -7.53 7.40
CA ASN A 747 -6.64 -7.04 8.03
C ASN A 747 -6.40 -6.27 9.34
N LYS A 748 -5.22 -6.40 9.93
CA LYS A 748 -4.86 -5.80 11.22
C LYS A 748 -3.49 -5.16 11.18
N PHE A 749 -3.30 -4.11 11.97
CA PHE A 749 -2.05 -3.39 12.07
C PHE A 749 -1.46 -3.37 13.48
N SER A 750 -0.16 -3.58 13.54
CA SER A 750 0.66 -3.31 14.71
C SER A 750 1.95 -2.59 14.28
N ALA A 751 2.36 -1.58 15.07
CA ALA A 751 3.62 -0.87 14.85
C ALA A 751 4.86 -1.75 15.13
N THR A 752 4.66 -2.87 15.82
CA THR A 752 5.64 -3.94 16.00
C THR A 752 5.04 -5.23 15.45
N VAL A 753 5.59 -5.75 14.34
CA VAL A 753 5.17 -7.04 13.78
C VAL A 753 5.44 -8.15 14.81
N GLY A 754 4.51 -9.10 14.93
CA GLY A 754 4.53 -10.13 15.97
C GLY A 754 3.73 -11.37 15.56
N GLY A 755 2.94 -11.91 16.50
CA GLY A 755 2.05 -13.05 16.21
C GLY A 755 0.88 -12.66 15.28
N TYR A 756 0.25 -13.64 14.65
CA TYR A 756 -0.82 -13.45 13.65
C TYR A 756 -1.95 -12.52 14.12
N ALA A 757 -2.35 -12.62 15.39
CA ALA A 757 -3.43 -11.80 15.96
C ALA A 757 -3.11 -10.30 16.00
N ALA A 758 -1.84 -9.91 16.03
CA ALA A 758 -1.41 -8.51 16.00
C ALA A 758 -1.50 -7.89 14.60
N GLY A 759 -1.58 -8.72 13.56
CA GLY A 759 -1.60 -8.29 12.16
C GLY A 759 -0.22 -8.00 11.59
N ASP A 760 -0.13 -8.11 10.28
CA ASP A 760 1.11 -8.00 9.50
C ASP A 760 1.09 -6.76 8.57
N ALA A 761 0.06 -5.91 8.62
CA ALA A 761 -0.11 -4.77 7.71
C ALA A 761 1.03 -3.72 7.76
N LEU A 762 1.92 -3.76 8.76
CA LEU A 762 3.16 -2.97 8.76
C LEU A 762 4.05 -3.29 7.56
N ILE A 763 3.98 -4.51 7.02
CA ILE A 763 4.74 -4.90 5.81
C ILE A 763 4.46 -3.94 4.66
N LEU A 764 3.23 -3.42 4.55
CA LEU A 764 2.86 -2.44 3.54
C LEU A 764 3.73 -1.20 3.67
N ASP A 765 4.04 -0.70 4.86
CA ASP A 765 4.94 0.46 5.01
C ASP A 765 6.38 0.21 4.56
N GLN A 766 6.75 -1.04 4.28
CA GLN A 766 8.11 -1.44 3.96
C GLN A 766 8.28 -1.91 2.52
N VAL A 767 7.19 -2.15 1.80
CA VAL A 767 7.22 -2.67 0.42
C VAL A 767 6.59 -1.72 -0.60
N LYS A 768 7.04 -1.82 -1.85
CA LYS A 768 6.51 -1.12 -3.02
C LYS A 768 6.50 -2.05 -4.22
N ILE A 769 5.75 -1.63 -5.24
CA ILE A 769 5.80 -2.24 -6.57
C ILE A 769 6.94 -1.56 -7.36
N GLY A 770 7.88 -2.35 -7.90
CA GLY A 770 9.00 -1.90 -8.73
C GLY A 770 8.54 -1.03 -9.87
N PRO A 771 9.44 -0.17 -10.39
CA PRO A 771 9.10 1.17 -10.84
C PRO A 771 7.85 1.11 -11.68
N ALA A 772 6.77 1.53 -11.04
CA ALA A 772 5.53 1.72 -11.75
C ALA A 772 5.88 2.76 -12.81
N LYS A 773 5.86 2.35 -14.10
CA LYS A 773 6.03 3.26 -15.25
C LYS A 773 5.10 4.48 -15.14
N PHE A 774 4.05 4.32 -14.31
CA PHE A 774 3.02 5.25 -13.94
C PHE A 774 2.61 5.03 -12.48
N CYS A 775 2.64 6.05 -11.62
CA CYS A 775 1.98 5.97 -10.30
C CYS A 775 0.69 6.79 -10.33
N ARG A 776 -0.39 6.23 -9.77
CA ARG A 776 -1.62 6.99 -9.51
C ARG A 776 -1.33 8.00 -8.38
N GLY A 777 -1.93 9.20 -8.45
CA GLY A 777 -1.90 10.14 -7.34
C GLY A 777 -2.29 9.44 -6.03
N LYS A 778 -1.51 9.61 -4.97
CA LYS A 778 -1.75 8.94 -3.68
C LYS A 778 -2.65 9.78 -2.79
N PHE A 779 -3.56 9.13 -2.09
CA PHE A 779 -4.45 9.72 -1.10
C PHE A 779 -3.81 9.68 0.29
N ASN A 780 -4.00 10.74 1.08
CA ASN A 780 -3.57 10.72 2.48
C ASN A 780 -4.71 10.25 3.40
N PRO A 781 -4.65 9.02 3.96
CA PRO A 781 -5.69 8.49 4.84
C PRO A 781 -5.94 9.36 6.09
N ASN A 782 -4.94 10.16 6.50
CA ASN A 782 -5.04 11.04 7.66
C ASN A 782 -5.92 12.27 7.45
N ALA A 783 -6.32 12.56 6.22
CA ALA A 783 -7.33 13.58 5.95
C ALA A 783 -8.73 13.18 6.44
N ARG A 784 -8.97 11.90 6.72
CA ARG A 784 -10.21 11.39 7.31
C ARG A 784 -11.49 11.85 6.60
N ASN A 785 -11.51 11.73 5.28
CA ASN A 785 -12.67 12.05 4.44
C ASN A 785 -13.39 10.73 4.05
N PRO A 786 -14.55 10.41 4.66
CA PRO A 786 -15.28 9.17 4.39
C PRO A 786 -15.71 9.01 2.93
N GLN A 787 -16.11 10.11 2.28
CA GLN A 787 -16.56 10.08 0.89
C GLN A 787 -15.42 9.80 -0.08
N ALA A 788 -14.27 10.45 0.10
CA ALA A 788 -13.10 10.21 -0.76
C ALA A 788 -12.58 8.77 -0.66
N ILE A 789 -12.62 8.17 0.54
CA ILE A 789 -12.29 6.76 0.74
C ILE A 789 -13.33 5.84 0.11
N ALA A 790 -14.63 6.12 0.28
CA ALA A 790 -15.67 5.34 -0.37
C ALA A 790 -15.54 5.36 -1.89
N ASP A 791 -15.16 6.49 -2.48
CA ASP A 791 -14.88 6.60 -3.91
C ASP A 791 -13.60 5.87 -4.32
N LEU A 792 -12.55 5.89 -3.49
CA LEU A 792 -11.32 5.11 -3.70
C LEU A 792 -11.59 3.60 -3.71
N LEU A 793 -12.50 3.14 -2.84
CA LEU A 793 -12.86 1.72 -2.68
C LEU A 793 -13.96 1.28 -3.66
N SER A 794 -14.70 2.21 -4.25
CA SER A 794 -15.78 1.90 -5.18
C SER A 794 -15.23 1.28 -6.45
N GLY A 795 -15.83 0.16 -6.88
CA GLY A 795 -15.35 -0.56 -8.07
C GLY A 795 -14.21 -1.53 -7.80
N ILE A 796 -13.72 -1.66 -6.56
CA ILE A 796 -12.80 -2.74 -6.19
C ILE A 796 -13.53 -4.07 -6.35
N ASP A 797 -13.07 -4.86 -7.31
CA ASP A 797 -13.44 -6.26 -7.44
C ASP A 797 -12.61 -7.08 -6.45
N ALA A 798 -13.24 -7.82 -5.55
CA ALA A 798 -12.54 -8.64 -4.57
C ALA A 798 -12.53 -10.13 -4.94
N THR A 799 -13.02 -10.51 -6.13
CA THR A 799 -13.22 -11.94 -6.44
C THR A 799 -11.95 -12.67 -6.83
N ALA A 800 -10.91 -11.99 -7.32
CA ALA A 800 -9.67 -12.63 -7.78
C ALA A 800 -8.39 -11.80 -7.52
N TYR A 801 -7.26 -12.50 -7.32
CA TYR A 801 -5.93 -11.92 -7.12
C TYR A 801 -5.24 -11.55 -8.44
N ASP A 802 -5.43 -12.34 -9.50
CA ASP A 802 -4.86 -12.13 -10.84
C ASP A 802 -5.57 -11.04 -11.66
N ASN A 803 -6.69 -10.54 -11.17
CA ASN A 803 -7.55 -9.62 -11.90
C ASN A 803 -7.79 -8.30 -11.16
N MET A 804 -7.22 -7.22 -11.70
CA MET A 804 -7.51 -5.85 -11.29
C MET A 804 -8.77 -5.27 -11.99
N THR A 805 -9.61 -6.11 -12.63
CA THR A 805 -10.85 -5.62 -13.23
C THR A 805 -11.69 -4.86 -12.22
N THR A 806 -12.34 -3.81 -12.71
CA THR A 806 -13.21 -2.97 -11.90
C THR A 806 -14.65 -3.44 -12.09
N VAL A 807 -15.04 -4.50 -11.40
CA VAL A 807 -16.42 -5.04 -11.47
C VAL A 807 -17.18 -4.82 -10.15
N GLY A 808 -16.53 -4.21 -9.16
CA GLY A 808 -17.10 -3.95 -7.83
C GLY A 808 -18.25 -2.94 -7.82
N GLY A 809 -19.09 -3.03 -6.77
CA GLY A 809 -20.17 -2.09 -6.51
C GLY A 809 -19.69 -0.77 -5.86
N PRO A 810 -20.58 0.22 -5.71
CA PRO A 810 -20.28 1.43 -4.95
C PRO A 810 -20.14 1.12 -3.45
N VAL A 811 -19.17 1.75 -2.79
CA VAL A 811 -19.04 1.75 -1.33
C VAL A 811 -19.74 2.98 -0.77
N ALA A 812 -20.50 2.84 0.32
CA ALA A 812 -21.19 3.96 0.93
C ALA A 812 -20.25 4.71 1.89
N ALA A 813 -20.21 6.05 1.84
CA ALA A 813 -19.39 6.83 2.79
C ALA A 813 -19.70 6.54 4.26
N GLY A 814 -20.96 6.20 4.58
CA GLY A 814 -21.38 5.84 5.94
C GLY A 814 -20.78 4.54 6.49
N SER A 815 -20.18 3.68 5.64
CA SER A 815 -19.47 2.49 6.11
C SER A 815 -18.00 2.76 6.44
N ILE A 816 -17.49 3.97 6.17
CA ILE A 816 -16.12 4.38 6.52
C ILE A 816 -16.15 5.10 7.86
N VAL A 817 -15.53 4.50 8.88
CA VAL A 817 -15.54 5.03 10.25
C VAL A 817 -14.11 5.19 10.71
N PHE A 818 -13.67 6.43 10.97
CA PHE A 818 -12.32 6.72 11.45
C PHE A 818 -12.20 6.57 12.97
N ALA A 819 -11.55 5.52 13.44
CA ALA A 819 -11.15 5.29 14.82
C ALA A 819 -9.69 5.75 15.10
N GLY A 820 -9.38 6.09 16.35
CA GLY A 820 -8.02 6.43 16.81
C GLY A 820 -7.51 7.79 16.33
N THR A 821 -6.20 8.03 16.39
CA THR A 821 -5.51 9.25 15.90
C THR A 821 -4.88 9.04 14.52
N PRO A 822 -4.62 10.10 13.74
CA PRO A 822 -3.81 10.02 12.52
C PRO A 822 -2.49 9.27 12.72
N SER A 823 -1.99 8.62 11.67
CA SER A 823 -0.86 7.70 11.73
C SER A 823 0.12 7.86 10.57
N GLN A 824 1.40 7.61 10.86
CA GLN A 824 2.46 7.53 9.86
C GLN A 824 2.49 6.23 9.07
N TYR A 825 1.78 5.21 9.56
CA TYR A 825 1.73 3.90 8.95
C TYR A 825 0.53 3.78 8.01
N ARG A 826 0.79 3.40 6.75
CA ARG A 826 -0.27 3.02 5.80
C ARG A 826 -1.06 1.84 6.32
N GLY A 827 -0.40 0.87 6.96
CA GLY A 827 -1.06 -0.31 7.52
C GLY A 827 -2.16 0.06 8.52
N GLN A 828 -1.97 1.12 9.33
CA GLN A 828 -2.97 1.55 10.31
C GLN A 828 -4.28 2.05 9.68
N PHE A 829 -4.29 2.31 8.37
CA PHE A 829 -5.52 2.65 7.67
C PHE A 829 -6.57 1.52 7.76
N VAL A 830 -6.15 0.26 7.82
CA VAL A 830 -7.09 -0.88 7.92
C VAL A 830 -7.90 -0.84 9.22
N ASP A 831 -7.23 -0.68 10.36
CA ASP A 831 -7.87 -0.63 11.67
C ASP A 831 -8.62 0.68 11.90
N SER A 832 -8.06 1.78 11.38
CA SER A 832 -8.63 3.10 11.62
C SER A 832 -9.86 3.36 10.78
N ALA A 833 -9.91 3.01 9.48
CA ALA A 833 -11.00 3.43 8.59
C ALA A 833 -11.80 2.27 7.98
N LEU A 834 -11.19 1.10 7.83
CA LEU A 834 -11.74 -0.03 7.06
C LEU A 834 -12.30 -1.15 7.94
N SER A 835 -12.11 -1.10 9.26
CA SER A 835 -12.45 -2.18 10.20
C SER A 835 -13.89 -2.69 10.06
N GLY A 836 -14.86 -1.80 9.81
CA GLY A 836 -16.25 -2.19 9.56
C GLY A 836 -16.45 -2.99 8.26
N LEU A 837 -15.73 -2.62 7.19
CA LEU A 837 -15.76 -3.33 5.91
C LEU A 837 -15.06 -4.70 6.00
N VAL A 838 -13.88 -4.73 6.64
CA VAL A 838 -13.11 -5.95 6.91
C VAL A 838 -13.94 -6.95 7.72
N THR A 839 -14.62 -6.49 8.78
CA THR A 839 -15.48 -7.36 9.61
C THR A 839 -16.67 -7.91 8.83
N ALA A 840 -17.24 -7.09 7.92
CA ALA A 840 -18.41 -7.46 7.13
C ALA A 840 -18.09 -8.34 5.91
N ALA A 841 -16.82 -8.44 5.50
CA ALA A 841 -16.39 -9.24 4.36
C ALA A 841 -16.76 -10.73 4.53
N ALA A 842 -17.11 -11.38 3.43
CA ALA A 842 -17.57 -12.77 3.44
C ALA A 842 -16.42 -13.78 3.65
N ASP A 843 -15.26 -13.47 3.09
CA ASP A 843 -14.03 -14.23 3.18
C ASP A 843 -12.82 -13.29 3.30
N ASP A 844 -11.66 -13.88 3.59
CA ASP A 844 -10.41 -13.18 3.83
C ASP A 844 -9.94 -12.39 2.60
N ARG A 845 -10.03 -13.00 1.41
CA ARG A 845 -9.81 -12.31 0.13
C ARG A 845 -10.63 -11.02 0.05
N THR A 846 -11.91 -11.08 0.39
CA THR A 846 -12.76 -9.87 0.33
C THR A 846 -12.35 -8.83 1.37
N ALA A 847 -11.94 -9.27 2.56
CA ALA A 847 -11.56 -8.40 3.66
C ALA A 847 -10.29 -7.61 3.34
N GLU A 848 -9.25 -8.32 2.93
CA GLU A 848 -7.95 -7.72 2.71
C GLU A 848 -7.90 -6.95 1.36
N ALA A 849 -8.81 -7.23 0.40
CA ALA A 849 -8.86 -6.53 -0.90
C ALA A 849 -8.96 -5.02 -0.73
N TYR A 850 -9.69 -4.55 0.29
CA TYR A 850 -9.86 -3.13 0.56
C TYR A 850 -8.53 -2.45 0.88
N ILE A 851 -7.66 -3.06 1.69
CA ILE A 851 -6.35 -2.51 2.03
C ILE A 851 -5.31 -2.83 0.97
N GLY A 852 -5.22 -4.07 0.49
CA GLY A 852 -4.16 -4.49 -0.44
C GLY A 852 -4.28 -3.85 -1.83
N LYS A 853 -5.50 -3.69 -2.36
CA LYS A 853 -5.71 -3.00 -3.65
C LYS A 853 -5.58 -1.48 -3.53
N THR A 854 -5.69 -0.89 -2.34
CA THR A 854 -5.50 0.55 -2.13
C THR A 854 -4.15 0.94 -1.56
N ALA A 855 -3.39 0.03 -0.96
CA ALA A 855 -2.16 0.36 -0.24
C ALA A 855 -1.17 1.17 -1.09
N HIS A 856 -0.99 0.80 -2.36
CA HIS A 856 -0.12 1.50 -3.31
C HIS A 856 -0.64 2.90 -3.71
N LEU A 857 -1.90 3.20 -3.43
CA LEU A 857 -2.59 4.48 -3.63
C LEU A 857 -2.61 5.34 -2.37
N LEU A 858 -2.04 4.88 -1.25
CA LEU A 858 -2.01 5.63 0.00
C LEU A 858 -0.62 6.23 0.25
N SER A 859 -0.59 7.45 0.78
CA SER A 859 0.63 8.09 1.28
C SER A 859 0.38 8.82 2.59
N THR A 860 1.23 8.61 3.58
CA THR A 860 1.23 9.35 4.85
C THR A 860 2.23 10.50 4.85
N ARG A 861 2.68 10.96 3.66
CA ARG A 861 3.75 11.96 3.55
C ARG A 861 3.24 13.37 3.27
N HIS A 862 2.22 13.55 2.44
CA HIS A 862 1.84 14.90 2.01
C HIS A 862 0.50 15.32 2.60
N ASP A 863 0.50 16.50 3.21
CA ASP A 863 -0.71 17.23 3.53
C ASP A 863 -0.82 18.44 2.62
N ALA A 864 -2.03 18.81 2.29
CA ALA A 864 -2.29 19.71 1.19
C ALA A 864 -3.27 20.79 1.66
N TYR A 865 -3.05 22.04 1.28
CA TYR A 865 -3.81 23.17 1.82
C TYR A 865 -4.07 24.25 0.78
N THR A 866 -5.27 24.80 0.80
CA THR A 866 -5.61 26.04 0.09
C THR A 866 -5.68 27.18 1.11
N VAL A 867 -4.84 28.19 0.96
CA VAL A 867 -4.83 29.38 1.83
C VAL A 867 -5.35 30.57 1.04
N ILE A 868 -6.46 31.16 1.50
CA ILE A 868 -7.04 32.37 0.93
C ILE A 868 -6.92 33.48 1.95
N ILE A 869 -6.37 34.62 1.53
CA ILE A 869 -6.12 35.77 2.38
C ILE A 869 -6.78 36.99 1.78
N VAL A 870 -7.53 37.70 2.60
CA VAL A 870 -8.14 38.97 2.27
C VAL A 870 -7.49 40.03 3.13
N ALA A 871 -6.90 41.03 2.49
CA ALA A 871 -6.32 42.18 3.17
C ALA A 871 -6.94 43.47 2.62
N GLN A 872 -7.20 44.41 3.51
CA GLN A 872 -7.77 45.70 3.17
C GLN A 872 -6.92 46.82 3.75
N ALA A 873 -6.52 47.75 2.88
CA ALA A 873 -5.95 49.02 3.29
C ALA A 873 -7.09 49.92 3.75
N MET A 874 -7.01 50.43 4.97
CA MET A 874 -8.06 51.26 5.56
C MET A 874 -7.49 52.60 6.01
N ARG A 875 -8.37 53.59 6.07
CA ARG A 875 -8.14 54.85 6.75
C ARG A 875 -9.17 55.02 7.84
N ASP A 876 -8.71 55.22 9.06
CA ASP A 876 -9.56 55.58 10.18
C ASP A 876 -10.22 56.95 9.96
N LEU A 877 -11.51 57.03 10.26
CA LEU A 877 -12.33 58.24 10.20
C LEU A 877 -12.74 58.72 11.60
N THR A 878 -12.40 57.94 12.64
CA THR A 878 -12.72 58.23 14.04
C THR A 878 -11.62 59.00 14.75
N SER A 879 -10.37 58.90 14.28
CA SER A 879 -9.23 59.66 14.80
C SER A 879 -9.27 61.16 14.46
N ASP A 880 -10.08 61.55 13.47
CA ASP A 880 -10.27 62.95 13.05
C ASP A 880 -11.27 63.74 13.96
N GLY A 881 -11.68 63.18 15.11
CA GLY A 881 -12.55 63.86 16.10
C GLY A 881 -14.03 63.96 15.70
N VAL A 882 -14.45 63.19 14.70
CA VAL A 882 -15.83 63.16 14.19
C VAL A 882 -16.60 62.01 14.85
N SER A 883 -17.75 62.32 15.45
CA SER A 883 -18.67 61.31 15.99
C SER A 883 -19.70 60.92 14.93
N TRP A 884 -19.86 59.61 14.75
CA TRP A 884 -20.75 59.00 13.77
C TRP A 884 -21.90 58.31 14.51
N THR A 885 -23.14 58.49 14.05
CA THR A 885 -24.34 58.00 14.74
C THR A 885 -25.06 56.91 13.95
N ASN A 886 -25.02 56.99 12.62
CA ASN A 886 -25.69 56.02 11.74
C ASN A 886 -24.72 55.52 10.66
N GLY A 887 -24.47 54.21 10.67
CA GLY A 887 -23.59 53.58 9.70
C GLY A 887 -24.10 53.55 8.25
N PRO A 888 -23.25 53.11 7.30
CA PRO A 888 -23.50 53.12 5.85
C PRO A 888 -24.75 52.35 5.40
N GLU A 889 -25.06 51.20 6.03
CA GLU A 889 -26.24 50.36 5.72
C GLU A 889 -27.48 50.73 6.57
N SER A 890 -27.40 51.77 7.42
CA SER A 890 -28.58 52.27 8.15
C SER A 890 -29.64 52.80 7.18
N ALA A 891 -30.92 52.74 7.56
CA ALA A 891 -32.00 53.36 6.78
C ALA A 891 -31.81 54.89 6.63
N THR A 892 -31.03 55.51 7.52
CA THR A 892 -30.66 56.93 7.48
C THR A 892 -29.16 57.13 7.73
N PRO A 893 -28.27 56.87 6.75
CA PRO A 893 -26.82 56.99 6.92
C PRO A 893 -26.41 58.45 7.10
N ASP A 894 -25.35 58.69 7.89
CA ASP A 894 -24.79 60.03 8.04
C ASP A 894 -24.37 60.62 6.67
N PRO A 895 -24.71 61.89 6.34
CA PRO A 895 -24.55 62.42 4.98
C PRO A 895 -23.11 62.41 4.44
N ILE A 896 -22.13 62.54 5.34
CA ILE A 896 -20.71 62.57 5.00
C ILE A 896 -20.21 61.17 4.56
N LEU A 897 -20.80 60.09 5.08
CA LEU A 897 -20.45 58.72 4.67
C LEU A 897 -20.65 58.52 3.16
N LYS A 898 -21.66 59.17 2.55
CA LYS A 898 -21.91 59.11 1.11
C LYS A 898 -20.83 59.77 0.25
N THR A 899 -19.96 60.58 0.85
CA THR A 899 -18.85 61.27 0.16
C THR A 899 -17.51 60.52 0.27
N LEU A 900 -17.47 59.47 1.09
CA LEU A 900 -16.28 58.68 1.39
C LEU A 900 -16.21 57.44 0.50
N ILE A 901 -15.00 56.90 0.32
CA ILE A 901 -14.76 55.71 -0.49
C ILE A 901 -15.06 54.47 0.36
N ASN A 902 -16.07 53.69 -0.03
CA ASN A 902 -16.53 52.47 0.65
C ASN A 902 -16.44 52.55 2.20
N PRO A 903 -17.23 53.45 2.83
CA PRO A 903 -17.23 53.57 4.29
C PRO A 903 -17.70 52.26 4.91
N THR A 904 -17.11 51.88 6.04
CA THR A 904 -17.37 50.61 6.71
C THR A 904 -17.35 50.82 8.21
N GLU A 905 -18.41 50.37 8.87
CA GLU A 905 -18.50 50.23 10.32
C GLU A 905 -17.99 48.85 10.72
N TYR A 906 -17.09 48.79 11.70
CA TYR A 906 -16.66 47.52 12.27
C TYR A 906 -16.43 47.64 13.77
N THR A 907 -16.59 46.51 14.46
CA THR A 907 -16.29 46.42 15.89
C THR A 907 -14.85 45.95 16.06
N TYR A 908 -14.02 46.75 16.71
CA TYR A 908 -12.68 46.37 17.10
C TYR A 908 -12.69 45.80 18.51
N THR A 909 -12.15 44.59 18.71
CA THR A 909 -11.85 44.06 20.05
C THR A 909 -10.36 43.74 20.16
N PRO A 910 -9.61 44.41 21.05
CA PRO A 910 -8.19 44.11 21.26
C PRO A 910 -8.00 42.67 21.78
N ILE A 911 -7.01 41.95 21.24
CA ILE A 911 -6.55 40.66 21.74
C ILE A 911 -5.32 40.94 22.67
N PRO A 912 -5.27 40.51 23.96
CA PRO A 912 -4.65 41.26 25.09
C PRO A 912 -3.20 40.85 25.47
N PRO A 913 -2.50 41.45 26.48
CA PRO A 913 -2.82 42.63 27.34
C PRO A 913 -1.75 43.79 27.37
N PRO A 914 -2.12 44.99 27.88
CA PRO A 914 -3.34 45.33 28.60
C PRO A 914 -4.45 45.88 27.69
N ALA A 915 -5.68 45.42 27.97
CA ALA A 915 -6.86 45.58 27.13
C ALA A 915 -7.40 47.01 27.10
N LEU A 916 -7.58 47.57 25.91
CA LEU A 916 -8.49 48.68 25.63
C LEU A 916 -9.94 48.16 25.57
N PRO A 917 -10.97 49.00 25.83
CA PRO A 917 -12.36 48.59 25.62
C PRO A 917 -12.67 48.37 24.13
N SER A 918 -13.52 47.38 23.81
CA SER A 918 -14.05 47.21 22.44
C SER A 918 -14.72 48.50 21.98
N ALA A 919 -14.43 48.91 20.74
CA ALA A 919 -14.93 50.17 20.20
C ALA A 919 -15.40 49.97 18.75
N THR A 920 -16.59 50.50 18.45
CA THR A 920 -17.05 50.64 17.06
C THR A 920 -16.23 51.73 16.39
N ARG A 921 -15.63 51.40 15.24
CA ARG A 921 -14.88 52.36 14.41
C ARG A 921 -15.48 52.45 13.01
N TYR A 922 -15.28 53.62 12.41
CA TYR A 922 -15.65 53.92 11.04
C TYR A 922 -14.38 54.11 10.23
N CYS A 923 -14.25 53.35 9.14
CA CYS A 923 -13.11 53.41 8.24
C CYS A 923 -13.56 53.57 6.79
N SER A 924 -12.70 54.16 5.97
CA SER A 924 -12.81 54.12 4.51
C SER A 924 -11.90 53.01 3.99
N ILE A 925 -12.46 52.04 3.24
CA ILE A 925 -11.67 50.99 2.58
C ILE A 925 -11.05 51.58 1.32
N LEU A 926 -9.73 51.69 1.30
CA LEU A 926 -8.97 52.33 0.22
C LEU A 926 -8.61 51.35 -0.89
N ALA A 927 -8.28 50.12 -0.51
CA ALA A 927 -7.98 49.03 -1.44
C ALA A 927 -8.26 47.67 -0.77
N THR A 928 -8.66 46.68 -1.56
CA THR A 928 -8.79 45.28 -1.13
C THR A 928 -7.88 44.43 -2.00
N GLN A 929 -7.08 43.57 -1.38
CA GLN A 929 -6.30 42.56 -2.06
C GLN A 929 -6.74 41.19 -1.58
N VAL A 930 -7.05 40.30 -2.52
CA VAL A 930 -7.26 38.89 -2.24
C VAL A 930 -6.13 38.09 -2.86
N MET A 931 -5.62 37.14 -2.10
CA MET A 931 -4.48 36.31 -2.45
C MET A 931 -4.83 34.87 -2.14
N MET A 932 -4.44 33.96 -3.03
CA MET A 932 -4.63 32.53 -2.88
C MET A 932 -3.30 31.81 -3.09
N ALA A 933 -2.95 30.94 -2.14
CA ALA A 933 -1.79 30.09 -2.20
C ALA A 933 -2.20 28.62 -2.03
N HIS A 934 -1.68 27.75 -2.88
CA HIS A 934 -1.76 26.31 -2.72
C HIS A 934 -0.45 25.81 -2.14
N VAL A 935 -0.54 25.06 -1.05
CA VAL A 935 0.60 24.72 -0.21
C VAL A 935 0.58 23.22 0.04
N VAL A 936 1.72 22.59 -0.14
CA VAL A 936 1.92 21.18 0.22
C VAL A 936 2.93 21.13 1.36
N ARG A 937 2.63 20.33 2.37
CA ARG A 937 3.49 20.05 3.51
C ARG A 937 4.01 18.62 3.38
N ASP A 938 5.32 18.43 3.49
CA ASP A 938 5.91 17.13 3.78
C ASP A 938 5.75 16.87 5.28
N ALA A 939 4.82 15.99 5.65
CA ALA A 939 4.51 15.59 7.02
C ALA A 939 5.69 14.91 7.73
N TRP A 940 6.55 14.20 6.98
CA TRP A 940 7.71 13.51 7.56
C TRP A 940 8.82 14.49 7.95
N LYS A 941 8.97 15.60 7.21
CA LYS A 941 9.96 16.65 7.51
C LYS A 941 9.39 17.89 8.20
N ASN A 942 8.07 18.04 8.17
CA ASN A 942 7.35 19.26 8.52
C ASN A 942 7.89 20.49 7.77
N GLU A 943 8.03 20.37 6.45
CA GLU A 943 8.47 21.40 5.50
C GLU A 943 7.33 21.77 4.55
N TYR A 944 7.22 23.05 4.16
CA TYR A 944 6.15 23.55 3.29
C TYR A 944 6.69 24.02 1.94
N GLU A 945 6.01 23.62 0.87
CA GLU A 945 6.26 24.04 -0.51
C GLU A 945 5.02 24.75 -1.06
N ILE A 946 5.23 25.91 -1.71
CA ILE A 946 4.16 26.63 -2.39
C ILE A 946 4.09 26.12 -3.83
N VAL A 947 3.01 25.41 -4.15
CA VAL A 947 2.77 24.84 -5.49
C VAL A 947 2.23 25.89 -6.45
N GLN A 948 1.42 26.82 -5.94
CA GLN A 948 0.83 27.90 -6.72
C GLN A 948 0.58 29.11 -5.83
N PHE A 949 0.81 30.28 -6.39
CA PHE A 949 0.55 31.56 -5.72
C PHE A 949 -0.06 32.52 -6.73
N ARG A 950 -1.19 33.13 -6.39
CA ARG A 950 -1.85 34.11 -7.26
C ARG A 950 -2.60 35.18 -6.47
N TYR A 951 -2.70 36.36 -7.07
CA TYR A 951 -3.62 37.39 -6.66
C TYR A 951 -4.95 37.18 -7.37
N LEU A 952 -6.05 37.19 -6.62
CA LEU A 952 -7.41 37.15 -7.18
C LEU A 952 -7.82 38.59 -7.46
N GLU A 953 -7.57 39.05 -8.68
CA GLU A 953 -8.01 40.36 -9.17
C GLU A 953 -9.45 40.28 -9.70
N ASP A 954 -10.10 41.44 -9.87
CA ASP A 954 -11.44 41.60 -10.45
C ASP A 954 -11.50 41.21 -11.94
#